data_AF-A0A8J1XGD9-F1
#
_entry.id   AF-A0A8J1XGD9-F1
#
_cell.length_a   1.000
_cell.length_b   1.000
_cell.length_c   1.000
_cell.angle_alpha   90.00
_cell.angle_beta   90.00
_cell.angle_gamma   90.00
#
_symmetry.space_group_name_H-M   'P 1'
#
loop_
_entity.id
_entity.type
_entity.pdbx_description
1 polymer ?
#
loop_
_entity_poly.entity_id
_entity_poly.type
_entity_poly.pdbx_seq_one_letter_code
_entity_poly.pdbx_strand_id
1 'polypeptide(L)'
;MNLTATKYKMIRIPLKKRTILILVGLLGCVLVLKNVMLSTHTKEHADLKIRLKAVDTMAIHSRELLNRAIQKPPSEKSVDRLLKDEDAVQKQKSNLSDVLSANSVMTKDDTIEKHHRSSKQWTAVNDSSSGKRTDLNVSRRSKLKHKNEYDSNVIRYKDNPFNGVQPTGQLRVPDGSLTPSLVYFIWCGKKWFEFQHYLSVRSAIRFLNADRVILYYSNIPKVDGHRYNRWYEELMEDYPWFTRTRLKDNELGICKDDTSKRAFAMQKLSKTGGIYMTETTILTTPVNTLRKYPLVEAIQDGKGFMMVNKNAKINGTKKVRCSDLIVKRRKEAFVKLEDGHTVEGYRLIIDNAANDNVCITMPRTPTFVYPKDIWALDNAFGRAARDIFYGSPEVPKVRHSTKELAPNIAHMVLLGGRKMEYICYIGMLSILHIVKVEKLYIHGDKVPIGDLWEKISKDKRVEYVFHDLPKSVYSTEDNFLPQHVSDMMRVDIMIKYGGLYVDTDAIFVKPLDDYIRGYDVVATYDWATGWVPPWPDIINFGVTLGKRGAPFWHLFQHSMKDWWEKNWSYNGLQKPYKVYERHPHLVKINPHWQVICFGYEHGCHPTWTDWPTYFNRNTTHRDTGIDWRKDAYAFHWTDPTPPPFWGENHLINHKMDDFYKDFSAEVGRFVLEKAGLLDEIVKRVGDKVP
;
A
#
# COMPACT_ATOMS: atom_id res chain seq x y z
N MET A 1 -45.51 12.09 -42.15
CA MET A 1 -45.36 10.62 -42.03
C MET A 1 -45.36 10.25 -40.55
N ASN A 2 -46.29 9.38 -40.17
CA ASN A 2 -46.63 8.95 -38.81
C ASN A 2 -45.51 8.20 -38.11
N LEU A 3 -45.37 8.40 -36.79
CA LEU A 3 -45.00 7.34 -35.85
C LEU A 3 -45.86 7.48 -34.59
N THR A 4 -46.42 6.34 -34.20
CA THR A 4 -47.62 6.10 -33.39
C THR A 4 -47.36 6.12 -31.89
N ALA A 5 -48.34 6.64 -31.15
CA ALA A 5 -48.45 6.55 -29.69
C ALA A 5 -48.72 5.10 -29.24
N THR A 6 -47.86 4.57 -28.37
CA THR A 6 -48.10 3.29 -27.69
C THR A 6 -48.62 3.57 -26.28
N LYS A 7 -49.87 3.15 -26.02
CA LYS A 7 -50.54 3.19 -24.70
C LYS A 7 -49.75 2.36 -23.66
N TYR A 8 -49.23 3.01 -22.62
CA TYR A 8 -48.79 2.31 -21.41
C TYR A 8 -50.02 1.88 -20.59
N LYS A 9 -50.18 0.57 -20.43
CA LYS A 9 -51.16 -0.06 -19.54
C LYS A 9 -50.69 0.20 -18.10
N MET A 10 -51.40 1.04 -17.34
CA MET A 10 -51.14 1.23 -15.91
C MET A 10 -51.34 -0.10 -15.18
N ILE A 11 -50.24 -0.69 -14.72
CA ILE A 11 -50.27 -1.86 -13.83
C ILE A 11 -50.83 -1.40 -12.48
N ARG A 12 -52.05 -1.84 -12.13
CA ARG A 12 -52.60 -1.67 -10.78
C ARG A 12 -51.76 -2.51 -9.81
N ILE A 13 -50.80 -1.88 -9.15
CA ILE A 13 -50.04 -2.49 -8.06
C ILE A 13 -51.00 -2.69 -6.87
N PRO A 14 -51.11 -3.90 -6.30
CA PRO A 14 -51.95 -4.16 -5.13
C PRO A 14 -51.60 -3.22 -3.97
N LEU A 15 -52.60 -2.75 -3.22
CA LEU A 15 -52.45 -1.78 -2.12
C LEU A 15 -51.32 -2.18 -1.14
N LYS A 16 -51.22 -3.47 -0.81
CA LYS A 16 -50.16 -4.05 0.03
C LYS A 16 -48.74 -3.79 -0.50
N LYS A 17 -48.53 -3.91 -1.82
CA LYS A 17 -47.23 -3.65 -2.45
C LYS A 17 -46.91 -2.15 -2.48
N ARG A 18 -47.92 -1.29 -2.65
CA ARG A 18 -47.73 0.19 -2.60
C ARG A 18 -47.29 0.65 -1.21
N THR A 19 -47.97 0.20 -0.14
CA THR A 19 -47.62 0.58 1.24
C THR A 19 -46.20 0.13 1.62
N ILE A 20 -45.80 -1.09 1.22
CA ILE A 20 -44.44 -1.59 1.46
C ILE A 20 -43.42 -0.76 0.67
N LEU A 21 -43.67 -0.44 -0.60
CA LEU A 21 -42.76 0.41 -1.39
C LEU A 21 -42.57 1.80 -0.79
N ILE A 22 -43.64 2.43 -0.28
CA ILE A 22 -43.59 3.74 0.37
C ILE A 22 -42.76 3.67 1.66
N LEU A 23 -43.00 2.67 2.51
CA LEU A 23 -42.26 2.50 3.77
C LEU A 23 -40.78 2.16 3.55
N VAL A 24 -40.45 1.38 2.50
CA VAL A 24 -39.06 1.13 2.09
C VAL A 24 -38.41 2.43 1.58
N GLY A 25 -39.13 3.25 0.82
CA GLY A 25 -38.65 4.55 0.35
C GLY A 25 -38.39 5.54 1.50
N LEU A 26 -39.28 5.58 2.49
CA LEU A 26 -39.11 6.40 3.70
C LEU A 26 -37.90 5.97 4.52
N LEU A 27 -37.74 4.66 4.76
CA LEU A 27 -36.57 4.13 5.46
C LEU A 27 -35.27 4.45 4.69
N GLY A 28 -35.28 4.33 3.36
CA GLY A 28 -34.18 4.74 2.51
C GLY A 28 -33.83 6.23 2.65
N CYS A 29 -34.84 7.12 2.66
CA CYS A 29 -34.63 8.56 2.86
C CYS A 29 -34.01 8.88 4.23
N VAL A 30 -34.48 8.23 5.30
CA VAL A 30 -33.95 8.43 6.67
C VAL A 30 -32.48 7.98 6.75
N LEU A 31 -32.13 6.85 6.13
CA LEU A 31 -30.75 6.36 6.08
C LEU A 31 -29.84 7.27 5.26
N VAL A 32 -30.33 7.83 4.15
CA VAL A 32 -29.58 8.84 3.36
C VAL A 32 -29.37 10.11 4.20
N LEU A 33 -30.39 10.60 4.91
CA LEU A 33 -30.27 11.77 5.79
C LEU A 33 -29.23 11.54 6.90
N LYS A 34 -29.20 10.33 7.48
CA LYS A 34 -28.19 9.94 8.46
C LYS A 34 -26.77 10.00 7.88
N ASN A 35 -26.57 9.47 6.67
CA ASN A 35 -25.28 9.53 5.98
C ASN A 35 -24.86 10.96 5.64
N VAL A 36 -25.79 11.83 5.23
CA VAL A 36 -25.50 13.24 4.96
C VAL A 36 -25.08 13.95 6.26
N MET A 37 -25.81 13.78 7.36
CA MET A 37 -25.46 14.40 8.65
C MET A 37 -24.14 13.87 9.25
N LEU A 38 -23.77 12.62 8.96
CA LEU A 38 -22.46 12.07 9.34
C LEU A 38 -21.31 12.63 8.48
N SER A 39 -21.60 13.14 7.29
CA SER A 39 -20.61 13.70 6.36
C SER A 39 -20.38 15.21 6.49
N THR A 40 -21.24 15.93 7.21
CA THR A 40 -21.08 17.38 7.44
C THR A 40 -20.22 17.66 8.67
N HIS A 41 -18.99 18.15 8.47
CA HIS A 41 -18.12 18.65 9.53
C HIS A 41 -18.57 20.05 10.00
N THR A 42 -19.35 20.13 11.08
CA THR A 42 -19.57 21.41 11.80
C THR A 42 -19.12 21.26 13.26
N LYS A 43 -18.53 22.34 13.80
CA LYS A 43 -17.78 22.40 15.07
C LYS A 43 -18.63 22.34 16.36
N GLU A 44 -19.93 22.09 16.28
CA GLU A 44 -20.81 22.05 17.47
C GLU A 44 -21.32 20.63 17.75
N HIS A 45 -20.53 19.89 18.54
CA HIS A 45 -20.77 18.47 18.86
C HIS A 45 -22.07 18.18 19.66
N ALA A 46 -22.65 19.17 20.34
CA ALA A 46 -23.82 18.97 21.18
C ALA A 46 -25.13 18.89 20.38
N ASP A 47 -25.29 19.73 19.35
CA ASP A 47 -26.51 19.79 18.53
C ASP A 47 -26.56 18.63 17.52
N LEU A 48 -25.41 18.21 16.98
CA LEU A 48 -25.32 17.05 16.08
C LEU A 48 -25.73 15.73 16.78
N LYS A 49 -25.38 15.56 18.06
CA LYS A 49 -25.79 14.37 18.85
C LYS A 49 -27.30 14.31 19.08
N ILE A 50 -27.95 15.45 19.34
CA ILE A 50 -29.40 15.51 19.53
C ILE A 50 -30.12 15.19 18.21
N ARG A 51 -29.63 15.75 17.09
CA ARG A 51 -30.18 15.52 15.74
C ARG A 51 -29.98 14.08 15.27
N LEU A 52 -28.82 13.47 15.53
CA LEU A 52 -28.57 12.05 15.23
C LEU A 52 -29.48 11.13 16.04
N LYS A 53 -29.70 11.43 17.32
CA LYS A 53 -30.61 10.66 18.18
C LYS A 53 -32.07 10.74 17.69
N ALA A 54 -32.50 11.88 17.18
CA ALA A 54 -33.82 12.03 16.55
C ALA A 54 -33.94 11.19 15.27
N VAL A 55 -32.91 11.21 14.41
CA VAL A 55 -32.88 10.40 13.17
C VAL A 55 -32.87 8.89 13.47
N ASP A 56 -32.12 8.46 14.48
CA ASP A 56 -32.11 7.05 14.91
C ASP A 56 -33.49 6.62 15.44
N THR A 57 -34.15 7.48 16.20
CA THR A 57 -35.53 7.22 16.67
C THR A 57 -36.51 7.10 15.51
N MET A 58 -36.38 7.97 14.49
CA MET A 58 -37.19 7.88 13.27
C MET A 58 -36.91 6.61 12.46
N ALA A 59 -35.65 6.17 12.38
CA ALA A 59 -35.27 4.95 11.67
C ALA A 59 -35.84 3.70 12.36
N ILE A 60 -35.78 3.64 13.70
CA ILE A 60 -36.38 2.57 14.51
C ILE A 60 -37.89 2.53 14.28
N HIS A 61 -38.57 3.68 14.40
CA HIS A 61 -40.02 3.75 14.20
C HIS A 61 -40.45 3.36 12.77
N SER A 62 -39.72 3.82 11.75
CA SER A 62 -39.97 3.46 10.34
C SER A 62 -39.80 1.95 10.10
N ARG A 63 -38.80 1.34 10.74
CA ARG A 63 -38.55 -0.11 10.65
C ARG A 63 -39.64 -0.92 11.35
N GLU A 64 -40.13 -0.46 12.50
CA GLU A 64 -41.27 -1.08 13.19
C GLU A 64 -42.56 -0.98 12.38
N LEU A 65 -42.84 0.16 11.75
CA LEU A 65 -43.99 0.34 10.87
C LEU A 65 -43.90 -0.56 9.63
N LEU A 66 -42.72 -0.68 9.03
CA LEU A 66 -42.47 -1.60 7.91
C LEU A 66 -42.70 -3.05 8.34
N ASN A 67 -42.19 -3.47 9.49
CA ASN A 67 -42.38 -4.81 10.03
C ASN A 67 -43.85 -5.11 10.34
N ARG A 68 -44.59 -4.15 10.92
CA ARG A 68 -46.03 -4.28 11.18
C ARG A 68 -46.84 -4.37 9.88
N ALA A 69 -46.51 -3.57 8.87
CA ALA A 69 -47.17 -3.60 7.56
C ALA A 69 -46.92 -4.91 6.79
N ILE A 70 -45.76 -5.56 7.01
CA ILE A 70 -45.45 -6.89 6.48
C ILE A 70 -46.29 -7.97 7.18
N GLN A 71 -46.46 -7.88 8.51
CA GLN A 71 -47.15 -8.88 9.33
C GLN A 71 -48.68 -8.80 9.29
N LYS A 72 -49.27 -7.59 9.22
CA LYS A 72 -50.74 -7.41 9.18
C LYS A 72 -51.11 -6.17 8.36
N PRO A 73 -51.72 -6.31 7.17
CA PRO A 73 -51.99 -5.16 6.30
C PRO A 73 -53.07 -4.24 6.91
N PRO A 74 -52.88 -2.90 6.88
CA PRO A 74 -53.86 -1.95 7.39
C PRO A 74 -55.12 -1.92 6.53
N SER A 75 -56.27 -1.59 7.15
CA SER A 75 -57.53 -1.41 6.41
C SER A 75 -57.52 -0.13 5.57
N GLU A 76 -58.37 -0.05 4.55
CA GLU A 76 -58.44 1.08 3.59
C GLU A 76 -58.58 2.45 4.29
N LYS A 77 -59.31 2.52 5.41
CA LYS A 77 -59.48 3.74 6.23
C LYS A 77 -58.22 4.17 7.00
N SER A 78 -57.26 3.29 7.21
CA SER A 78 -56.00 3.59 7.91
C SER A 78 -54.92 4.13 6.97
N VAL A 79 -55.03 3.86 5.66
CA VAL A 79 -54.09 4.33 4.63
C VAL A 79 -54.28 5.82 4.34
N ASP A 80 -55.52 6.34 4.39
CA ASP A 80 -55.80 7.77 4.22
C ASP A 80 -55.26 8.65 5.36
N ARG A 81 -55.04 8.10 6.56
CA ARG A 81 -54.31 8.81 7.63
C ARG A 81 -52.80 8.89 7.35
N LEU A 82 -52.21 7.80 6.84
CA LEU A 82 -50.79 7.74 6.49
C LEU A 82 -50.44 8.64 5.30
N LEU A 83 -51.36 8.81 4.34
CA LEU A 83 -51.18 9.73 3.21
C LEU A 83 -51.27 11.21 3.62
N LYS A 84 -52.09 11.53 4.65
CA LYS A 84 -52.11 12.89 5.23
C LYS A 84 -50.83 13.24 6.00
N ASP A 85 -50.17 12.24 6.59
CA ASP A 85 -48.85 12.41 7.18
C ASP A 85 -47.74 12.57 6.12
N GLU A 86 -47.92 12.00 4.91
CA GLU A 86 -47.00 12.19 3.78
C GLU A 86 -46.99 13.63 3.26
N ASP A 87 -48.15 14.29 3.19
CA ASP A 87 -48.25 15.72 2.87
C ASP A 87 -47.59 16.60 3.96
N ALA A 88 -47.68 16.20 5.23
CA ALA A 88 -47.00 16.89 6.33
C ALA A 88 -45.47 16.71 6.26
N VAL A 89 -44.99 15.51 5.91
CA VAL A 89 -43.57 15.20 5.72
C VAL A 89 -43.02 15.91 4.47
N GLN A 90 -43.78 16.03 3.38
CA GLN A 90 -43.33 16.79 2.20
C GLN A 90 -43.32 18.30 2.44
N LYS A 91 -44.23 18.82 3.25
CA LYS A 91 -44.21 20.22 3.69
C LYS A 91 -43.02 20.51 4.62
N GLN A 92 -42.60 19.54 5.45
CA GLN A 92 -41.34 19.63 6.18
C GLN A 92 -40.11 19.53 5.28
N LYS A 93 -40.17 18.74 4.20
CA LYS A 93 -39.09 18.60 3.20
C LYS A 93 -38.87 19.86 2.37
N SER A 94 -39.94 20.58 2.00
CA SER A 94 -39.83 21.88 1.33
C SER A 94 -39.22 22.93 2.27
N ASN A 95 -39.69 23.01 3.51
CA ASN A 95 -39.14 23.93 4.51
C ASN A 95 -37.66 23.66 4.81
N LEU A 96 -37.21 22.40 4.79
CA LEU A 96 -35.81 22.03 4.99
C LEU A 96 -34.94 22.32 3.75
N SER A 97 -35.50 22.15 2.54
CA SER A 97 -34.85 22.55 1.29
C SER A 97 -34.64 24.06 1.22
N ASP A 98 -35.58 24.86 1.75
CA ASP A 98 -35.49 26.32 1.82
C ASP A 98 -34.45 26.79 2.86
N VAL A 99 -34.29 26.06 3.97
CA VAL A 99 -33.22 26.30 4.96
C VAL A 99 -31.83 25.94 4.41
N LEU A 100 -31.74 24.90 3.57
CA LEU A 100 -30.48 24.48 2.96
C LEU A 100 -30.07 25.36 1.77
N SER A 101 -31.02 25.90 1.01
CA SER A 101 -30.74 26.86 -0.07
C SER A 101 -30.39 28.25 0.47
N ALA A 102 -31.00 28.70 1.59
CA ALA A 102 -30.63 29.93 2.28
C ALA A 102 -29.18 29.91 2.83
N ASN A 103 -28.67 28.75 3.26
CA ASN A 103 -27.28 28.60 3.72
C ASN A 103 -26.25 28.50 2.58
N SER A 104 -26.68 28.26 1.33
CA SER A 104 -25.78 28.27 0.17
C SER A 104 -25.50 29.67 -0.38
N VAL A 105 -26.29 30.67 0.04
CA VAL A 105 -26.14 32.08 -0.36
C VAL A 105 -25.35 32.89 0.68
N MET A 106 -25.22 32.42 1.94
CA MET A 106 -24.43 33.10 3.00
C MET A 106 -22.95 32.66 3.14
N THR A 107 -22.42 31.82 2.25
CA THR A 107 -21.03 31.31 2.36
C THR A 107 -20.08 31.80 1.27
N LYS A 108 -20.45 32.81 0.47
CA LYS A 108 -19.58 33.38 -0.57
C LYS A 108 -19.09 34.82 -0.34
N ASP A 109 -19.63 35.59 0.61
CA ASP A 109 -19.22 36.99 0.81
C ASP A 109 -18.74 37.39 2.22
N ASP A 110 -18.72 36.49 3.22
CA ASP A 110 -18.38 36.87 4.61
C ASP A 110 -17.04 36.33 5.17
N THR A 111 -16.11 35.90 4.30
CA THR A 111 -14.75 35.49 4.73
C THR A 111 -13.62 36.39 4.22
N ILE A 112 -13.93 37.56 3.66
CA ILE A 112 -12.94 38.56 3.25
C ILE A 112 -12.83 39.75 4.23
N GLU A 113 -13.71 39.91 5.22
CA GLU A 113 -13.73 41.13 6.06
C GLU A 113 -13.54 40.95 7.58
N LYS A 114 -12.84 39.90 8.04
CA LYS A 114 -12.48 39.74 9.48
C LYS A 114 -11.03 39.37 9.82
N HIS A 115 -10.08 39.59 8.91
CA HIS A 115 -8.65 39.66 9.25
C HIS A 115 -7.94 40.95 8.81
N HIS A 116 -8.72 42.03 8.57
CA HIS A 116 -8.22 43.40 8.48
C HIS A 116 -8.68 44.22 9.69
N ARG A 117 -8.18 43.93 10.89
CA ARG A 117 -8.17 44.86 12.05
C ARG A 117 -7.31 44.32 13.21
N SER A 118 -6.02 44.10 12.97
CA SER A 118 -5.00 44.09 14.05
C SER A 118 -3.58 44.25 13.49
N SER A 119 -3.36 45.24 12.61
CA SER A 119 -2.01 45.75 12.32
C SER A 119 -2.09 47.15 11.67
N LYS A 120 -2.46 48.16 12.47
CA LYS A 120 -2.20 49.57 12.13
C LYS A 120 -1.67 50.30 13.36
N GLN A 121 -0.35 50.34 13.43
CA GLN A 121 0.59 51.23 14.12
C GLN A 121 1.86 50.37 14.17
N TRP A 122 2.86 50.58 13.31
CA TRP A 122 3.78 51.70 13.39
C TRP A 122 4.26 52.17 12.02
N THR A 123 4.53 53.46 11.97
CA THR A 123 4.90 54.28 10.81
C THR A 123 6.34 54.10 10.33
N ALA A 124 6.47 54.31 9.03
CA ALA A 124 7.65 54.59 8.21
C ALA A 124 8.87 55.24 8.88
N VAL A 125 10.05 54.77 8.48
CA VAL A 125 11.19 55.63 8.10
C VAL A 125 11.79 55.07 6.80
N ASN A 126 11.81 55.90 5.76
CA ASN A 126 12.56 55.73 4.53
C ASN A 126 14.07 55.69 4.85
N ASP A 127 14.86 54.85 4.17
CA ASP A 127 15.82 55.44 3.24
C ASP A 127 16.34 54.45 2.19
N SER A 128 16.55 55.03 1.02
CA SER A 128 17.12 54.49 -0.20
C SER A 128 18.64 54.36 -0.13
N SER A 129 19.22 53.35 -0.78
CA SER A 129 20.40 53.56 -1.64
C SER A 129 20.81 52.30 -2.39
N SER A 130 21.07 52.55 -3.65
CA SER A 130 21.68 51.73 -4.67
C SER A 130 23.17 51.46 -4.40
N GLY A 131 23.72 50.41 -4.99
CA GLY A 131 25.11 50.45 -5.45
C GLY A 131 25.99 49.23 -5.26
N LYS A 132 26.27 48.58 -6.41
CA LYS A 132 27.61 48.17 -6.89
C LYS A 132 28.31 46.92 -6.30
N ARG A 133 28.49 45.99 -7.24
CA ARG A 133 29.69 45.15 -7.44
C ARG A 133 30.99 45.87 -7.08
N THR A 134 31.88 45.18 -6.37
CA THR A 134 33.30 45.11 -6.71
C THR A 134 33.91 43.81 -6.17
N ASP A 135 34.61 43.09 -7.05
CA ASP A 135 35.60 42.09 -6.70
C ASP A 135 36.79 42.77 -5.98
N LEU A 136 37.46 42.06 -5.07
CA LEU A 136 38.90 42.17 -4.86
C LEU A 136 39.46 40.97 -4.07
N ASN A 137 40.39 40.27 -4.74
CA ASN A 137 41.32 39.30 -4.20
C ASN A 137 42.21 39.89 -3.10
N VAL A 138 42.45 39.16 -2.01
CA VAL A 138 43.77 39.10 -1.35
C VAL A 138 44.01 37.70 -0.76
N SER A 139 45.12 37.10 -1.18
CA SER A 139 45.70 35.87 -0.63
C SER A 139 46.51 36.14 0.65
N ARG A 140 46.53 35.19 1.60
CA ARG A 140 47.76 34.51 2.09
C ARG A 140 47.47 33.50 3.22
N ARG A 141 47.80 32.23 2.92
CA ARG A 141 48.56 31.21 3.72
C ARG A 141 48.59 31.41 5.25
N SER A 142 48.33 30.44 6.13
CA SER A 142 48.79 29.04 6.08
C SER A 142 48.20 28.15 7.22
N LYS A 143 48.09 26.85 6.91
CA LYS A 143 48.30 25.66 7.77
C LYS A 143 47.44 25.47 9.04
N LEU A 144 46.47 24.55 8.94
CA LEU A 144 46.41 23.38 9.83
C LEU A 144 45.60 22.25 9.17
N LYS A 145 46.23 21.07 9.13
CA LYS A 145 45.69 19.83 8.55
C LYS A 145 44.63 19.25 9.49
N HIS A 146 43.40 19.10 9.04
CA HIS A 146 42.53 18.02 9.48
C HIS A 146 41.89 17.37 8.25
N LYS A 147 42.12 16.07 8.12
CA LYS A 147 41.51 15.18 7.12
C LYS A 147 39.99 15.24 7.26
N ASN A 148 39.31 15.87 6.31
CA ASN A 148 37.91 15.59 6.02
C ASN A 148 37.86 14.74 4.76
N GLU A 149 38.00 13.44 4.95
CA GLU A 149 37.64 12.44 3.95
C GLU A 149 36.11 12.31 4.01
N TYR A 150 35.43 13.25 3.35
CA TYR A 150 34.00 13.13 3.04
C TYR A 150 33.91 12.07 1.95
N ASP A 151 33.76 10.82 2.39
CA ASP A 151 33.55 9.69 1.51
C ASP A 151 32.14 9.83 0.91
N SER A 152 32.08 10.50 -0.24
CA SER A 152 30.90 10.56 -1.10
C SER A 152 30.68 9.17 -1.67
N ASN A 153 30.14 8.27 -0.85
CA ASN A 153 29.56 7.01 -1.28
C ASN A 153 28.27 7.33 -2.04
N VAL A 154 28.43 7.84 -3.26
CA VAL A 154 27.46 7.67 -4.32
C VAL A 154 27.26 6.17 -4.42
N ILE A 155 26.10 5.70 -3.96
CA ILE A 155 25.64 4.33 -4.20
C ILE A 155 25.56 4.18 -5.72
N ARG A 156 26.66 3.73 -6.33
CA ARG A 156 26.65 3.24 -7.70
C ARG A 156 25.71 2.05 -7.68
N TYR A 157 24.60 2.16 -8.40
CA TYR A 157 23.76 1.02 -8.78
C TYR A 157 24.68 -0.09 -9.31
N LYS A 158 25.01 -1.06 -8.45
CA LYS A 158 25.82 -2.23 -8.83
C LYS A 158 24.99 -3.26 -9.59
N ASP A 159 23.69 -3.03 -9.74
CA ASP A 159 22.80 -3.81 -10.59
C ASP A 159 22.55 -3.08 -11.92
N ASN A 160 23.62 -2.56 -12.53
CA ASN A 160 23.61 -2.35 -13.97
C ASN A 160 23.70 -3.75 -14.61
N PRO A 161 22.71 -4.22 -15.38
CA PRO A 161 22.70 -5.57 -15.96
C PRO A 161 23.87 -5.85 -16.92
N PHE A 162 24.76 -4.89 -17.13
CA PHE A 162 25.99 -5.01 -17.92
C PHE A 162 27.24 -5.39 -17.09
N ASN A 163 27.20 -5.38 -15.75
CA ASN A 163 28.35 -5.77 -14.92
C ASN A 163 28.37 -7.28 -14.67
N GLY A 164 28.89 -8.03 -15.64
CA GLY A 164 29.12 -9.47 -15.49
C GLY A 164 29.42 -10.22 -16.79
N VAL A 165 29.16 -9.62 -17.95
CA VAL A 165 29.52 -10.22 -19.24
C VAL A 165 30.78 -9.53 -19.75
N GLN A 166 31.94 -10.15 -19.51
CA GLN A 166 33.08 -9.82 -20.35
C GLN A 166 32.74 -10.20 -21.81
N PRO A 167 33.01 -9.37 -22.81
CA PRO A 167 32.82 -9.71 -24.20
C PRO A 167 33.88 -10.75 -24.60
N THR A 168 33.68 -12.01 -24.22
CA THR A 168 34.49 -13.12 -24.73
C THR A 168 34.03 -13.39 -26.15
N GLY A 169 34.76 -12.82 -27.10
CA GLY A 169 34.65 -13.10 -28.53
C GLY A 169 33.99 -11.99 -29.31
N GLN A 170 34.76 -11.32 -30.17
CA GLN A 170 34.22 -10.66 -31.35
C GLN A 170 33.45 -11.71 -32.17
N LEU A 171 32.12 -11.74 -31.99
CA LEU A 171 31.22 -12.44 -32.90
C LEU A 171 31.28 -11.72 -34.24
N ARG A 172 32.07 -12.27 -35.18
CA ARG A 172 31.95 -11.96 -36.60
C ARG A 172 30.48 -12.14 -36.98
N VAL A 173 29.80 -11.06 -37.35
CA VAL A 173 28.40 -11.08 -37.81
C VAL A 173 28.37 -11.86 -39.13
N PRO A 174 27.77 -13.06 -39.18
CA PRO A 174 27.61 -13.76 -40.45
C PRO A 174 26.43 -13.11 -41.18
N ASP A 175 26.72 -12.71 -42.41
CA ASP A 175 25.83 -12.40 -43.52
C ASP A 175 24.37 -12.87 -43.34
N GLY A 176 23.41 -11.93 -43.34
CA GLY A 176 21.96 -12.05 -43.68
C GLY A 176 21.11 -13.25 -43.23
N SER A 177 21.64 -14.21 -42.50
CA SER A 177 21.16 -15.60 -42.40
C SER A 177 20.67 -15.97 -41.00
N LEU A 178 20.84 -15.08 -40.02
CA LEU A 178 20.34 -15.26 -38.66
C LEU A 178 19.09 -14.42 -38.43
N THR A 179 18.15 -14.96 -37.64
CA THR A 179 16.97 -14.23 -37.19
C THR A 179 17.41 -12.97 -36.41
N PRO A 180 16.95 -11.75 -36.76
CA PRO A 180 17.24 -10.55 -35.97
C PRO A 180 16.74 -10.66 -34.52
N SER A 181 17.45 -10.06 -33.55
CA SER A 181 17.03 -9.98 -32.13
C SER A 181 15.93 -8.93 -31.90
N LEU A 182 14.99 -8.82 -32.85
CA LEU A 182 13.86 -7.91 -32.83
C LEU A 182 12.61 -8.67 -32.37
N VAL A 183 12.07 -8.31 -31.21
CA VAL A 183 10.98 -9.06 -30.56
C VAL A 183 9.66 -8.28 -30.65
N TYR A 184 8.60 -8.97 -31.05
CA TYR A 184 7.25 -8.44 -31.18
C TYR A 184 6.30 -9.07 -30.17
N PHE A 185 5.53 -8.22 -29.51
CA PHE A 185 4.38 -8.60 -28.68
C PHE A 185 3.11 -7.93 -29.23
N ILE A 186 1.96 -8.56 -29.00
CA ILE A 186 0.65 -8.01 -29.38
C ILE A 186 -0.24 -7.98 -28.13
N TRP A 187 -0.62 -6.79 -27.69
CA TRP A 187 -1.43 -6.53 -26.52
C TRP A 187 -2.84 -6.10 -26.89
N CYS A 188 -3.84 -6.85 -26.42
CA CYS A 188 -5.23 -6.63 -26.76
C CYS A 188 -6.10 -6.45 -25.50
N GLY A 189 -7.02 -5.50 -25.58
CA GLY A 189 -8.04 -5.26 -24.55
C GLY A 189 -7.61 -4.29 -23.45
N LYS A 190 -8.59 -3.90 -22.62
CA LYS A 190 -8.41 -2.99 -21.49
C LYS A 190 -8.14 -3.79 -20.21
N LYS A 191 -6.93 -4.31 -20.06
CA LYS A 191 -6.51 -5.14 -18.92
C LYS A 191 -5.22 -4.61 -18.28
N TRP A 192 -4.91 -5.11 -17.09
CA TRP A 192 -3.68 -4.77 -16.36
C TRP A 192 -2.47 -5.49 -16.94
N PHE A 193 -1.33 -4.83 -16.90
CA PHE A 193 -0.04 -5.46 -17.18
C PHE A 193 0.52 -6.06 -15.89
N GLU A 194 0.16 -7.32 -15.63
CA GLU A 194 0.55 -8.06 -14.42
C GLU A 194 1.99 -8.60 -14.48
N PHE A 195 2.48 -9.09 -13.33
CA PHE A 195 3.84 -9.63 -13.16
C PHE A 195 4.20 -10.74 -14.17
N GLN A 196 3.26 -11.61 -14.53
CA GLN A 196 3.49 -12.65 -15.54
C GLN A 196 3.84 -12.08 -16.93
N HIS A 197 3.22 -10.95 -17.31
CA HIS A 197 3.54 -10.26 -18.55
C HIS A 197 4.92 -9.57 -18.46
N TYR A 198 5.28 -9.07 -17.26
CA TYR A 198 6.63 -8.56 -16.97
C TYR A 198 7.68 -9.65 -17.17
N LEU A 199 7.47 -10.84 -16.58
CA LEU A 199 8.35 -11.99 -16.76
C LEU A 199 8.46 -12.42 -18.23
N SER A 200 7.36 -12.39 -18.99
CA SER A 200 7.35 -12.70 -20.41
C SER A 200 8.30 -11.79 -21.20
N VAL A 201 8.13 -10.46 -21.06
CA VAL A 201 9.00 -9.49 -21.74
C VAL A 201 10.45 -9.60 -21.26
N ARG A 202 10.68 -9.68 -19.94
CA ARG A 202 12.03 -9.79 -19.37
C ARG A 202 12.75 -11.06 -19.81
N SER A 203 12.04 -12.17 -19.96
CA SER A 203 12.62 -13.42 -20.46
C SER A 203 13.12 -13.28 -21.90
N ALA A 204 12.40 -12.52 -22.74
CA ALA A 204 12.83 -12.21 -24.09
C ALA A 204 14.12 -11.37 -24.07
N ILE A 205 14.16 -10.32 -23.24
CA ILE A 205 15.33 -9.46 -23.08
C ILE A 205 16.56 -10.28 -22.66
N ARG A 206 16.41 -11.11 -21.63
CA ARG A 206 17.50 -11.90 -21.04
C ARG A 206 17.99 -13.03 -21.94
N PHE A 207 17.08 -13.85 -22.47
CA PHE A 207 17.45 -15.12 -23.14
C PHE A 207 17.59 -15.02 -24.65
N LEU A 208 17.12 -13.92 -25.27
CA LEU A 208 17.35 -13.63 -26.70
C LEU A 208 18.41 -12.57 -26.93
N ASN A 209 18.85 -11.87 -25.87
CA ASN A 209 19.58 -10.60 -26.00
C ASN A 209 18.85 -9.68 -26.99
N ALA A 210 17.60 -9.36 -26.70
CA ALA A 210 16.77 -8.58 -27.59
C ALA A 210 17.36 -7.18 -27.80
N ASP A 211 17.64 -6.79 -29.05
CA ASP A 211 18.15 -5.45 -29.40
C ASP A 211 17.03 -4.40 -29.29
N ARG A 212 15.80 -4.84 -29.60
CA ARG A 212 14.60 -4.01 -29.54
C ARG A 212 13.38 -4.88 -29.30
N VAL A 213 12.48 -4.38 -28.45
CA VAL A 213 11.18 -5.00 -28.20
C VAL A 213 10.10 -4.01 -28.64
N ILE A 214 9.09 -4.51 -29.36
CA ILE A 214 7.97 -3.71 -29.87
C ILE A 214 6.65 -4.32 -29.39
N LEU A 215 5.90 -3.55 -28.59
CA LEU A 215 4.55 -3.87 -28.16
C LEU A 215 3.53 -3.23 -29.11
N TYR A 216 2.89 -4.02 -29.96
CA TYR A 216 1.70 -3.58 -30.68
C TYR A 216 0.50 -3.62 -29.74
N TYR A 217 -0.30 -2.56 -29.67
CA TYR A 217 -1.42 -2.52 -28.73
C TYR A 217 -2.71 -1.96 -29.33
N SER A 218 -3.86 -2.52 -28.93
CA SER A 218 -5.17 -1.88 -29.20
C SER A 218 -5.52 -0.85 -28.14
N ASN A 219 -5.17 -1.10 -26.88
CA ASN A 219 -5.35 -0.19 -25.75
C ASN A 219 -4.05 -0.20 -24.93
N ILE A 220 -3.63 0.95 -24.41
CA ILE A 220 -2.47 1.01 -23.50
C ILE A 220 -2.82 0.20 -22.23
N PRO A 221 -1.89 -0.59 -21.67
CA PRO A 221 -2.15 -1.30 -20.43
C PRO A 221 -2.56 -0.34 -19.32
N LYS A 222 -3.59 -0.70 -18.54
CA LYS A 222 -4.08 0.12 -17.43
C LYS A 222 -3.32 -0.20 -16.15
N VAL A 223 -3.06 0.82 -15.34
CA VAL A 223 -2.69 0.68 -13.93
C VAL A 223 -3.97 0.53 -13.10
N ASP A 224 -3.95 -0.32 -12.08
CA ASP A 224 -5.07 -0.50 -11.15
C ASP A 224 -5.27 0.71 -10.23
N GLY A 225 -6.42 0.76 -9.55
CA GLY A 225 -6.81 1.87 -8.69
C GLY A 225 -5.88 2.08 -7.49
N HIS A 226 -5.18 1.05 -7.02
CA HIS A 226 -4.23 1.11 -5.91
C HIS A 226 -2.77 1.14 -6.38
N ARG A 227 -2.53 1.30 -7.69
CA ARG A 227 -1.22 1.45 -8.33
C ARG A 227 -0.23 0.31 -8.04
N TYR A 228 -0.70 -0.94 -7.95
CA TYR A 228 0.19 -2.10 -7.79
C TYR A 228 0.84 -2.56 -9.12
N ASN A 229 0.02 -2.75 -10.16
CA ASN A 229 0.38 -3.26 -11.48
C ASN A 229 0.98 -2.16 -12.36
N ARG A 230 2.07 -1.55 -11.88
CA ARG A 230 2.88 -0.57 -12.63
C ARG A 230 3.96 -1.22 -13.50
N TRP A 231 3.98 -2.55 -13.59
CA TRP A 231 4.99 -3.33 -14.31
C TRP A 231 5.25 -2.87 -15.76
N TYR A 232 4.23 -2.39 -16.47
CA TYR A 232 4.40 -1.83 -17.82
C TYR A 232 5.18 -0.50 -17.82
N GLU A 233 4.87 0.39 -16.88
CA GLU A 233 5.57 1.66 -16.72
C GLU A 233 7.02 1.41 -16.28
N GLU A 234 7.20 0.48 -15.34
CA GLU A 234 8.53 0.04 -14.88
C GLU A 234 9.37 -0.54 -16.03
N LEU A 235 8.80 -1.32 -16.95
CA LEU A 235 9.51 -1.79 -18.15
C LEU A 235 9.97 -0.65 -19.06
N MET A 236 9.13 0.37 -19.23
CA MET A 236 9.44 1.53 -20.07
C MET A 236 10.56 2.39 -19.44
N GLU A 237 10.59 2.49 -18.11
CA GLU A 237 11.64 3.17 -17.35
C GLU A 237 12.96 2.39 -17.40
N ASP A 238 12.91 1.08 -17.15
CA ASP A 238 14.07 0.18 -17.13
C ASP A 238 14.71 0.02 -18.52
N TYR A 239 13.90 0.04 -19.59
CA TYR A 239 14.31 -0.26 -20.96
C TYR A 239 13.77 0.78 -21.96
N PRO A 240 14.47 1.92 -22.16
CA PRO A 240 14.01 2.98 -23.08
C PRO A 240 13.81 2.55 -24.54
N TRP A 241 14.45 1.44 -24.96
CA TRP A 241 14.32 0.83 -26.28
C TRP A 241 13.15 -0.16 -26.39
N PHE A 242 12.43 -0.43 -25.29
CA PHE A 242 11.11 -1.06 -25.32
C PHE A 242 10.12 -0.05 -25.90
N THR A 243 9.68 -0.30 -27.13
CA THR A 243 8.84 0.64 -27.89
C THR A 243 7.42 0.12 -28.03
N ARG A 244 6.46 1.04 -28.23
CA ARG A 244 5.05 0.73 -28.37
C ARG A 244 4.49 1.26 -29.69
N THR A 245 3.54 0.56 -30.27
CA THR A 245 2.86 0.99 -31.51
C THR A 245 1.38 0.69 -31.42
N ARG A 246 0.54 1.71 -31.57
CA ARG A 246 -0.91 1.52 -31.59
C ARG A 246 -1.30 0.82 -32.89
N LEU A 247 -2.14 -0.22 -32.78
CA LEU A 247 -2.80 -0.83 -33.93
C LEU A 247 -3.75 0.17 -34.56
N LYS A 248 -3.74 0.28 -35.90
CA LYS A 248 -4.67 1.14 -36.63
C LYS A 248 -6.11 0.63 -36.45
N ASP A 249 -7.09 1.49 -36.67
CA ASP A 249 -8.50 1.12 -36.47
C ASP A 249 -8.94 -0.05 -37.38
N ASN A 250 -8.43 -0.09 -38.61
CA ASN A 250 -8.64 -1.21 -39.53
C ASN A 250 -7.84 -2.49 -39.17
N GLU A 251 -6.86 -2.39 -38.26
CA GLU A 251 -6.05 -3.50 -37.74
C GLU A 251 -6.62 -4.04 -36.42
N LEU A 252 -7.67 -3.44 -35.84
CA LEU A 252 -8.24 -3.91 -34.56
C LEU A 252 -8.81 -5.34 -34.62
N GLY A 253 -9.14 -5.83 -35.82
CA GLY A 253 -9.53 -7.23 -36.04
C GLY A 253 -8.46 -8.24 -35.63
N ILE A 254 -7.19 -7.83 -35.53
CA ILE A 254 -6.09 -8.66 -35.00
C ILE A 254 -6.39 -9.16 -33.58
N CYS A 255 -7.12 -8.38 -32.79
CA CYS A 255 -7.43 -8.71 -31.40
C CYS A 255 -8.61 -9.67 -31.23
N LYS A 256 -9.18 -10.21 -32.33
CA LYS A 256 -10.33 -11.11 -32.30
C LYS A 256 -9.98 -12.50 -31.76
N ASP A 257 -8.87 -13.07 -32.23
CA ASP A 257 -8.44 -14.42 -31.92
C ASP A 257 -6.94 -14.61 -32.17
N ASP A 258 -6.40 -15.74 -31.69
CA ASP A 258 -4.97 -16.04 -31.82
C ASP A 258 -4.52 -16.27 -33.26
N THR A 259 -5.41 -16.78 -34.11
CA THR A 259 -5.15 -16.97 -35.54
C THR A 259 -4.86 -15.62 -36.21
N SER A 260 -5.64 -14.60 -35.89
CA SER A 260 -5.49 -13.23 -36.38
C SER A 260 -4.20 -12.58 -35.86
N LYS A 261 -3.90 -12.74 -34.56
CA LYS A 261 -2.61 -12.31 -33.95
C LYS A 261 -1.41 -12.96 -34.65
N ARG A 262 -1.46 -14.28 -34.87
CA ARG A 262 -0.41 -15.05 -35.53
C ARG A 262 -0.22 -14.63 -36.98
N ALA A 263 -1.30 -14.40 -37.72
CA ALA A 263 -1.24 -13.95 -39.11
C ALA A 263 -0.57 -12.57 -39.22
N PHE A 264 -0.94 -11.64 -38.34
CA PHE A 264 -0.30 -10.33 -38.28
C PHE A 264 1.18 -10.42 -37.89
N ALA A 265 1.51 -11.24 -36.89
CA ALA A 265 2.90 -11.48 -36.50
C ALA A 265 3.72 -12.02 -37.69
N MET A 266 3.20 -13.01 -38.42
CA MET A 266 3.86 -13.53 -39.63
C MET A 266 4.05 -12.46 -40.71
N GLN A 267 3.08 -11.56 -40.89
CA GLN A 267 3.21 -10.46 -41.83
C GLN A 267 4.35 -9.49 -41.46
N LYS A 268 4.58 -9.24 -40.17
CA LYS A 268 5.71 -8.43 -39.71
C LYS A 268 7.01 -9.19 -39.89
N LEU A 269 7.05 -10.41 -39.38
CA LEU A 269 8.23 -11.27 -39.41
C LEU A 269 8.72 -11.57 -40.83
N SER A 270 7.83 -11.74 -41.82
CA SER A 270 8.24 -11.96 -43.21
C SER A 270 8.94 -10.76 -43.85
N LYS A 271 8.64 -9.54 -43.39
CA LYS A 271 9.23 -8.30 -43.90
C LYS A 271 10.55 -7.96 -43.23
N THR A 272 10.63 -8.12 -41.91
CA THR A 272 11.77 -7.64 -41.13
C THR A 272 12.66 -8.77 -40.63
N GLY A 273 12.19 -10.02 -40.64
CA GLY A 273 12.68 -11.05 -39.74
C GLY A 273 12.32 -10.72 -38.28
N GLY A 274 12.66 -11.63 -37.37
CA GLY A 274 12.62 -11.39 -35.93
C GLY A 274 11.89 -12.49 -35.19
N ILE A 275 11.36 -12.13 -34.02
CA ILE A 275 10.79 -13.06 -33.06
C ILE A 275 9.43 -12.52 -32.62
N TYR A 276 8.38 -13.33 -32.71
CA TYR A 276 7.09 -13.03 -32.10
C TYR A 276 6.92 -13.87 -30.85
N MET A 277 6.56 -13.24 -29.74
CA MET A 277 6.25 -13.90 -28.48
C MET A 277 4.85 -13.49 -28.01
N THR A 278 4.09 -14.46 -27.50
CA THR A 278 2.80 -14.17 -26.87
C THR A 278 3.01 -13.60 -25.47
N GLU A 279 2.08 -12.76 -25.01
CA GLU A 279 2.15 -12.02 -23.74
C GLU A 279 2.28 -12.91 -22.48
N THR A 280 2.02 -14.21 -22.60
CA THR A 280 2.09 -15.20 -21.51
C THR A 280 3.21 -16.22 -21.70
N THR A 281 4.12 -16.01 -22.65
CA THR A 281 5.26 -16.92 -22.90
C THR A 281 6.51 -16.46 -22.18
N ILE A 282 7.10 -17.35 -21.40
CA ILE A 282 8.34 -17.12 -20.67
C ILE A 282 9.40 -18.06 -21.24
N LEU A 283 10.51 -17.52 -21.73
CA LEU A 283 11.68 -18.33 -22.08
C LEU A 283 12.39 -18.78 -20.79
N THR A 284 12.82 -20.03 -20.74
CA THR A 284 13.46 -20.62 -19.55
C THR A 284 14.96 -20.85 -19.72
N THR A 285 15.47 -20.69 -20.95
CA THR A 285 16.86 -20.94 -21.32
C THR A 285 17.23 -20.07 -22.53
N PRO A 286 18.52 -19.75 -22.75
CA PRO A 286 18.97 -19.10 -23.98
C PRO A 286 18.57 -19.90 -25.23
N VAL A 287 17.91 -19.24 -26.18
CA VAL A 287 17.46 -19.87 -27.45
C VAL A 287 18.16 -19.30 -28.69
N ASN A 288 19.30 -18.63 -28.50
CA ASN A 288 20.07 -18.01 -29.58
C ASN A 288 20.50 -19.01 -30.67
N THR A 289 20.72 -20.28 -30.31
CA THR A 289 21.08 -21.35 -31.25
C THR A 289 19.96 -21.69 -32.23
N LEU A 290 18.71 -21.32 -31.93
CA LEU A 290 17.56 -21.52 -32.81
C LEU A 290 17.49 -20.49 -33.94
N ARG A 291 18.18 -19.35 -33.82
CA ARG A 291 18.17 -18.25 -34.81
C ARG A 291 18.77 -18.61 -36.17
N LYS A 292 19.47 -19.75 -36.27
CA LYS A 292 20.03 -20.28 -37.53
C LYS A 292 18.97 -20.93 -38.43
N TYR A 293 17.81 -21.30 -37.88
CA TYR A 293 16.76 -21.95 -38.66
C TYR A 293 15.90 -20.89 -39.37
N PRO A 294 15.54 -21.10 -40.65
CA PRO A 294 14.71 -20.16 -41.42
C PRO A 294 13.36 -19.83 -40.75
N LEU A 295 12.74 -20.84 -40.12
CA LEU A 295 11.53 -20.74 -39.33
C LEU A 295 11.64 -21.65 -38.10
N VAL A 296 11.40 -21.08 -36.93
CA VAL A 296 11.21 -21.82 -35.67
C VAL A 296 9.79 -21.60 -35.19
N GLU A 297 9.08 -22.67 -34.89
CA GLU A 297 7.71 -22.60 -34.40
C GLU A 297 7.58 -23.34 -33.06
N ALA A 298 7.17 -22.58 -32.04
CA ALA A 298 6.85 -23.10 -30.71
C ALA A 298 5.42 -22.73 -30.27
N ILE A 299 4.59 -22.25 -31.20
CA ILE A 299 3.21 -21.86 -30.90
C ILE A 299 2.33 -23.12 -30.78
N GLN A 300 1.70 -23.29 -29.62
CA GLN A 300 0.71 -24.34 -29.33
C GLN A 300 -0.50 -23.68 -28.68
N ASP A 301 -1.71 -23.98 -29.17
CA ASP A 301 -2.98 -23.39 -28.70
C ASP A 301 -2.93 -21.85 -28.57
N GLY A 302 -2.30 -21.23 -29.58
CA GLY A 302 -2.14 -19.79 -29.66
C GLY A 302 -1.17 -19.17 -28.64
N LYS A 303 -0.43 -19.96 -27.87
CA LYS A 303 0.61 -19.50 -26.92
C LYS A 303 1.98 -19.97 -27.38
N GLY A 304 3.04 -19.25 -27.03
CA GLY A 304 4.41 -19.63 -27.34
C GLY A 304 5.14 -18.54 -28.13
N PHE A 305 6.09 -18.95 -28.95
CA PHE A 305 6.86 -18.03 -29.77
C PHE A 305 7.15 -18.57 -31.16
N MET A 306 7.59 -17.68 -32.04
CA MET A 306 7.98 -18.00 -33.41
C MET A 306 9.15 -17.11 -33.83
N MET A 307 10.08 -17.67 -34.59
CA MET A 307 11.27 -16.96 -35.09
C MET A 307 11.35 -17.11 -36.60
N VAL A 308 11.66 -16.03 -37.31
CA VAL A 308 11.77 -16.02 -38.77
C VAL A 308 13.00 -15.23 -39.19
N ASN A 309 13.81 -15.85 -40.05
CA ASN A 309 14.94 -15.18 -40.69
C ASN A 309 14.43 -14.11 -41.66
N LYS A 310 15.15 -12.99 -41.73
CA LYS A 310 14.86 -11.94 -42.70
C LYS A 310 15.01 -12.52 -44.11
N ASN A 311 14.00 -12.32 -44.97
CA ASN A 311 13.98 -12.80 -46.35
C ASN A 311 14.14 -14.34 -46.52
N ALA A 312 13.85 -15.15 -45.49
CA ALA A 312 13.99 -16.59 -45.60
C ALA A 312 13.00 -17.20 -46.61
N LYS A 313 13.53 -18.02 -47.52
CA LYS A 313 12.73 -19.02 -48.24
C LYS A 313 12.44 -20.15 -47.24
N ILE A 314 11.21 -20.23 -46.75
CA ILE A 314 10.80 -21.25 -45.77
C ILE A 314 10.81 -22.62 -46.47
N ASN A 315 11.94 -23.31 -46.37
CA ASN A 315 12.15 -24.66 -46.91
C ASN A 315 12.21 -25.74 -45.81
N GLY A 316 11.93 -25.34 -44.55
CA GLY A 316 11.85 -26.23 -43.40
C GLY A 316 11.50 -25.47 -42.12
N THR A 317 10.82 -26.16 -41.19
CA THR A 317 10.38 -25.60 -39.91
C THR A 317 11.02 -26.38 -38.77
N LYS A 318 11.75 -25.69 -37.88
CA LYS A 318 12.18 -26.27 -36.61
C LYS A 318 11.05 -26.14 -35.59
N LYS A 319 10.39 -27.25 -35.27
CA LYS A 319 9.39 -27.29 -34.19
C LYS A 319 10.08 -27.41 -32.83
N VAL A 320 9.61 -26.62 -31.87
CA VAL A 320 10.03 -26.65 -30.47
C VAL A 320 8.79 -26.67 -29.58
N ARG A 321 8.90 -27.16 -28.34
CA ARG A 321 7.78 -27.25 -27.41
C ARG A 321 7.95 -26.25 -26.27
N CYS A 322 6.84 -25.63 -25.87
CA CYS A 322 6.70 -24.98 -24.57
C CYS A 322 5.93 -25.91 -23.63
N SER A 323 6.22 -25.86 -22.34
CA SER A 323 5.35 -26.47 -21.32
C SER A 323 4.24 -25.51 -20.94
N ASP A 324 3.01 -25.98 -20.82
CA ASP A 324 1.99 -25.20 -20.09
C ASP A 324 2.27 -25.26 -18.59
N LEU A 325 2.31 -24.09 -17.95
CA LEU A 325 2.41 -24.01 -16.50
C LEU A 325 1.07 -24.36 -15.87
N ILE A 326 1.07 -25.34 -14.96
CA ILE A 326 -0.12 -25.70 -14.21
C ILE A 326 -0.13 -24.84 -12.95
N VAL A 327 -0.93 -23.79 -12.98
CA VAL A 327 -1.22 -22.95 -11.80
C VAL A 327 -2.57 -23.40 -11.25
N LYS A 328 -2.53 -24.19 -10.18
CA LYS A 328 -3.73 -24.58 -9.43
C LYS A 328 -3.92 -23.61 -8.27
N ARG A 329 -5.16 -23.18 -8.07
CA ARG A 329 -5.58 -22.45 -6.89
C ARG A 329 -6.14 -23.45 -5.89
N ARG A 330 -5.44 -23.66 -4.77
CA ARG A 330 -6.03 -24.38 -3.65
C ARG A 330 -6.69 -23.34 -2.76
N LYS A 331 -8.02 -23.34 -2.71
CA LYS A 331 -8.77 -22.50 -1.80
C LYS A 331 -8.44 -22.90 -0.37
N GLU A 332 -7.93 -21.96 0.41
CA GLU A 332 -7.55 -22.17 1.81
C GLU A 332 -8.55 -21.51 2.77
N ALA A 333 -9.06 -20.32 2.46
CA ALA A 333 -10.19 -19.74 3.21
C ALA A 333 -10.90 -18.60 2.43
N PHE A 334 -11.94 -18.02 3.04
CA PHE A 334 -12.69 -16.86 2.54
C PHE A 334 -12.50 -15.65 3.46
N VAL A 335 -12.36 -14.46 2.88
CA VAL A 335 -12.42 -13.18 3.57
C VAL A 335 -13.65 -12.45 3.06
N LYS A 336 -14.64 -12.14 3.92
CA LYS A 336 -15.73 -11.22 3.55
C LYS A 336 -15.28 -9.79 3.84
N LEU A 337 -15.26 -8.95 2.81
CA LEU A 337 -15.03 -7.52 2.89
C LEU A 337 -16.33 -6.78 3.26
N GLU A 338 -16.19 -5.55 3.74
CA GLU A 338 -17.30 -4.71 4.20
C GLU A 338 -18.29 -4.30 3.10
N ASP A 339 -17.82 -4.24 1.85
CA ASP A 339 -18.65 -3.96 0.68
C ASP A 339 -19.46 -5.19 0.20
N GLY A 340 -19.42 -6.28 0.97
CA GLY A 340 -20.11 -7.54 0.68
C GLY A 340 -19.34 -8.46 -0.27
N HIS A 341 -18.16 -8.07 -0.76
CA HIS A 341 -17.34 -8.92 -1.62
C HIS A 341 -16.65 -9.98 -0.77
N THR A 342 -16.61 -11.21 -1.27
CA THR A 342 -15.83 -12.27 -0.65
C THR A 342 -14.55 -12.46 -1.46
N VAL A 343 -13.40 -12.18 -0.84
CA VAL A 343 -12.08 -12.50 -1.40
C VAL A 343 -11.74 -13.92 -0.97
N GLU A 344 -11.62 -14.80 -1.95
CA GLU A 344 -11.15 -16.17 -1.72
C GLU A 344 -9.62 -16.15 -1.59
N GLY A 345 -9.09 -16.66 -0.49
CA GLY A 345 -7.67 -16.92 -0.37
C GLY A 345 -7.33 -18.27 -1.00
N TYR A 346 -6.43 -18.22 -1.96
CA TYR A 346 -5.87 -19.34 -2.69
C TYR A 346 -4.36 -19.48 -2.54
N ARG A 347 -3.89 -20.64 -2.04
CA ARG A 347 -2.49 -20.98 -2.23
C ARG A 347 -2.27 -21.36 -3.68
N LEU A 348 -1.31 -20.69 -4.30
CA LEU A 348 -0.89 -21.01 -5.65
C LEU A 348 -0.01 -22.25 -5.59
N ILE A 349 -0.50 -23.34 -6.19
CA ILE A 349 0.29 -24.52 -6.46
C ILE A 349 0.78 -24.37 -7.88
N ILE A 350 2.07 -24.10 -8.02
CA ILE A 350 2.75 -24.00 -9.30
C ILE A 350 3.51 -25.30 -9.51
N ASP A 351 2.94 -26.19 -10.31
CA ASP A 351 3.56 -27.46 -10.67
C ASP A 351 4.22 -27.33 -12.05
N ASN A 352 5.45 -27.84 -12.18
CA ASN A 352 6.21 -27.70 -13.41
C ASN A 352 6.24 -29.02 -14.19
N ALA A 353 5.79 -28.97 -15.44
CA ALA A 353 6.13 -29.99 -16.41
C ALA A 353 7.44 -29.63 -17.11
N ALA A 354 8.45 -30.49 -16.92
CA ALA A 354 9.67 -30.68 -17.72
C ALA A 354 10.84 -29.68 -17.59
N ASN A 355 12.02 -30.26 -17.33
CA ASN A 355 13.36 -29.64 -17.35
C ASN A 355 13.93 -29.44 -18.78
N ASP A 356 13.21 -29.82 -19.85
CA ASP A 356 13.77 -29.89 -21.22
C ASP A 356 13.09 -28.98 -22.26
N ASN A 357 12.11 -28.16 -21.85
CA ASN A 357 11.44 -27.22 -22.76
C ASN A 357 12.10 -25.84 -22.69
N VAL A 358 12.22 -25.18 -23.85
CA VAL A 358 12.89 -23.88 -23.96
C VAL A 358 12.04 -22.70 -23.48
N CYS A 359 10.76 -22.96 -23.22
CA CYS A 359 9.76 -21.99 -22.82
C CYS A 359 8.65 -22.63 -21.99
N ILE A 360 7.99 -21.78 -21.21
CA ILE A 360 6.78 -22.07 -20.46
C ILE A 360 5.69 -21.09 -20.90
N THR A 361 4.44 -21.56 -20.95
CA THR A 361 3.26 -20.76 -21.25
C THR A 361 2.35 -20.66 -20.04
N MET A 362 2.07 -19.45 -19.58
CA MET A 362 1.16 -19.19 -18.47
C MET A 362 -0.30 -19.36 -18.91
N PRO A 363 -1.20 -19.80 -18.02
CA PRO A 363 -2.63 -19.79 -18.28
C PRO A 363 -3.13 -18.36 -18.55
N ARG A 364 -4.09 -18.23 -19.47
CA ARG A 364 -4.71 -16.93 -19.82
C ARG A 364 -5.83 -16.51 -18.87
N THR A 365 -6.31 -17.45 -18.07
CA THR A 365 -7.27 -17.17 -17.00
C THR A 365 -6.58 -16.38 -15.90
N PRO A 366 -7.30 -15.49 -15.19
CA PRO A 366 -6.72 -14.69 -14.13
C PRO A 366 -6.07 -15.61 -13.10
N THR A 367 -4.74 -15.67 -13.13
CA THR A 367 -3.88 -16.36 -12.18
C THR A 367 -2.90 -15.30 -11.74
N PHE A 368 -3.24 -14.61 -10.65
CA PHE A 368 -2.36 -13.58 -10.13
C PHE A 368 -1.13 -14.27 -9.57
N VAL A 369 -0.05 -14.29 -10.34
CA VAL A 369 1.27 -14.67 -9.85
C VAL A 369 1.97 -13.38 -9.43
N TYR A 370 2.51 -13.37 -8.23
CA TYR A 370 3.20 -12.25 -7.63
C TYR A 370 4.69 -12.61 -7.42
N PRO A 371 5.56 -11.60 -7.27
CA PRO A 371 6.96 -11.82 -6.86
C PRO A 371 7.11 -12.71 -5.62
N LYS A 372 6.20 -12.59 -4.65
CA LYS A 372 6.24 -13.42 -3.43
C LYS A 372 6.10 -14.91 -3.69
N ASP A 373 5.37 -15.29 -4.73
CA ASP A 373 5.11 -16.69 -5.08
C ASP A 373 6.36 -17.40 -5.62
N ILE A 374 7.37 -16.65 -6.04
CA ILE A 374 8.63 -17.20 -6.54
C ILE A 374 9.79 -17.08 -5.54
N TRP A 375 9.63 -16.42 -4.39
CA TRP A 375 10.73 -16.23 -3.42
C TRP A 375 11.30 -17.56 -2.94
N ALA A 376 10.44 -18.45 -2.44
CA ALA A 376 10.83 -19.75 -1.87
C ALA A 376 10.51 -20.95 -2.78
N LEU A 377 9.93 -20.71 -3.96
CA LEU A 377 9.52 -21.79 -4.88
C LEU A 377 10.73 -22.46 -5.52
N ASP A 378 11.21 -23.57 -4.97
CA ASP A 378 12.40 -24.26 -5.47
C ASP A 378 12.07 -25.36 -6.50
N ASN A 379 11.39 -24.97 -7.57
CA ASN A 379 11.23 -25.80 -8.77
C ASN A 379 11.85 -25.09 -9.98
N ALA A 380 11.86 -25.75 -11.15
CA ALA A 380 12.48 -25.19 -12.34
C ALA A 380 11.81 -23.88 -12.82
N PHE A 381 10.50 -23.72 -12.68
CA PHE A 381 9.83 -22.44 -12.94
C PHE A 381 10.31 -21.35 -11.97
N GLY A 382 10.33 -21.63 -10.66
CA GLY A 382 10.77 -20.66 -9.65
C GLY A 382 12.21 -20.22 -9.86
N ARG A 383 13.12 -21.14 -10.18
CA ARG A 383 14.51 -20.80 -10.56
C ARG A 383 14.58 -19.93 -11.80
N ALA A 384 13.86 -20.29 -12.87
CA ALA A 384 13.84 -19.47 -14.10
C ALA A 384 13.22 -18.08 -13.86
N ALA A 385 12.11 -18.00 -13.14
CA ALA A 385 11.44 -16.74 -12.83
C ALA A 385 12.31 -15.82 -11.96
N ARG A 386 13.03 -16.36 -10.97
CA ARG A 386 14.01 -15.61 -10.18
C ARG A 386 15.19 -15.17 -11.03
N ASP A 387 15.70 -16.02 -11.92
CA ASP A 387 16.79 -15.63 -12.83
C ASP A 387 16.38 -14.48 -13.77
N ILE A 388 15.15 -14.50 -14.26
CA ILE A 388 14.58 -13.42 -15.09
C ILE A 388 14.38 -12.13 -14.29
N PHE A 389 13.84 -12.26 -13.07
CA PHE A 389 13.40 -11.11 -12.27
C PHE A 389 14.52 -10.48 -11.45
N TYR A 390 15.26 -11.30 -10.70
CA TYR A 390 16.36 -10.90 -9.82
C TYR A 390 17.74 -11.04 -10.46
N GLY A 391 17.87 -11.72 -11.61
CA GLY A 391 19.17 -11.99 -12.24
C GLY A 391 19.91 -13.18 -11.65
N SER A 392 19.30 -13.92 -10.71
CA SER A 392 19.85 -15.11 -10.07
C SER A 392 18.75 -16.16 -9.85
N PRO A 393 18.99 -17.46 -10.10
CA PRO A 393 18.02 -18.52 -9.86
C PRO A 393 17.86 -18.89 -8.37
N GLU A 394 18.76 -18.42 -7.52
CA GLU A 394 18.84 -18.80 -6.11
C GLU A 394 17.68 -18.24 -5.28
N VAL A 395 17.27 -18.99 -4.25
CA VAL A 395 16.31 -18.48 -3.25
C VAL A 395 16.97 -17.32 -2.50
N PRO A 396 16.36 -16.13 -2.47
CA PRO A 396 16.90 -14.99 -1.75
C PRO A 396 17.05 -15.30 -0.26
N LYS A 397 18.22 -15.04 0.30
CA LYS A 397 18.51 -15.25 1.72
C LYS A 397 18.72 -13.92 2.41
N VAL A 398 18.00 -13.68 3.50
CA VAL A 398 18.15 -12.46 4.29
C VAL A 398 19.50 -12.48 5.00
N ARG A 399 20.25 -11.38 4.93
CA ARG A 399 21.54 -11.25 5.61
C ARG A 399 21.34 -11.12 7.12
N HIS A 400 22.08 -11.93 7.86
CA HIS A 400 22.21 -11.86 9.32
C HIS A 400 23.68 -11.79 9.70
N SER A 401 24.03 -10.93 10.66
CA SER A 401 25.38 -10.78 11.20
C SER A 401 25.31 -10.50 12.69
N THR A 402 25.93 -11.37 13.49
CA THR A 402 26.10 -11.13 14.94
C THR A 402 27.25 -10.19 15.26
N LYS A 403 28.11 -9.86 14.29
CA LYS A 403 29.24 -8.94 14.46
C LYS A 403 28.85 -7.48 14.27
N GLU A 404 27.83 -7.23 13.46
CA GLU A 404 27.33 -5.91 13.12
C GLU A 404 25.86 -5.86 13.53
N LEU A 405 25.61 -5.40 14.75
CA LEU A 405 24.25 -5.29 15.29
C LEU A 405 23.66 -3.90 14.97
N ALA A 406 22.34 -3.85 14.81
CA ALA A 406 21.60 -2.59 14.80
C ALA A 406 21.89 -1.81 16.10
N PRO A 407 22.13 -0.48 16.03
CA PRO A 407 22.37 0.34 17.21
C PRO A 407 21.29 0.20 18.29
N ASN A 408 21.67 0.18 19.58
CA ASN A 408 20.72 0.09 20.69
C ASN A 408 20.17 1.48 21.08
N ILE A 409 19.61 2.18 20.08
CA ILE A 409 18.98 3.48 20.23
C ILE A 409 17.56 3.41 19.65
N ALA A 410 16.66 4.25 20.13
CA ALA A 410 15.30 4.35 19.64
C ALA A 410 14.97 5.75 19.12
N HIS A 411 14.01 5.81 18.21
CA HIS A 411 13.53 7.00 17.55
C HIS A 411 11.99 7.01 17.52
N MET A 412 11.39 8.16 17.81
CA MET A 412 9.96 8.41 17.61
C MET A 412 9.78 9.77 16.93
N VAL A 413 8.70 9.93 16.15
CA VAL A 413 8.36 11.20 15.49
C VAL A 413 7.11 11.80 16.12
N LEU A 414 7.23 13.00 16.70
CA LEU A 414 6.13 13.77 17.29
C LEU A 414 6.08 15.16 16.66
N LEU A 415 5.16 15.34 15.71
CA LEU A 415 4.95 16.62 15.02
C LEU A 415 3.91 17.52 15.71
N GLY A 416 4.08 18.83 15.55
CA GLY A 416 3.13 19.88 15.89
C GLY A 416 3.17 20.40 17.33
N GLY A 417 4.11 19.95 18.16
CA GLY A 417 4.22 20.41 19.57
C GLY A 417 2.99 20.04 20.40
N ARG A 418 2.39 18.88 20.09
CA ARG A 418 1.16 18.39 20.72
C ARG A 418 1.41 17.99 22.17
N LYS A 419 0.35 18.00 22.98
CA LYS A 419 0.38 17.41 24.32
C LYS A 419 0.68 15.92 24.20
N MET A 420 1.66 15.43 24.95
CA MET A 420 1.97 14.01 24.96
C MET A 420 0.79 13.19 25.49
N GLU A 421 0.33 12.23 24.71
CA GLU A 421 -0.72 11.30 25.11
C GLU A 421 -0.16 10.22 26.04
N TYR A 422 -1.04 9.63 26.85
CA TYR A 422 -0.61 8.65 27.84
C TYR A 422 -0.16 7.33 27.20
N ILE A 423 -0.75 6.91 26.07
CA ILE A 423 -0.21 5.77 25.30
C ILE A 423 1.24 6.00 24.86
N CYS A 424 1.57 7.20 24.37
CA CYS A 424 2.93 7.56 23.97
C CYS A 424 3.88 7.53 25.17
N TYR A 425 3.45 8.03 26.33
CA TYR A 425 4.24 7.95 27.56
C TYR A 425 4.52 6.50 27.99
N ILE A 426 3.51 5.62 27.95
CA ILE A 426 3.69 4.17 28.21
C ILE A 426 4.62 3.54 27.16
N GLY A 427 4.48 3.89 25.88
CA GLY A 427 5.38 3.45 24.81
C GLY A 427 6.83 3.82 25.10
N MET A 428 7.10 5.07 25.46
CA MET A 428 8.45 5.53 25.85
C MET A 428 9.00 4.78 27.06
N LEU A 429 8.18 4.53 28.09
CA LEU A 429 8.60 3.73 29.25
C LEU A 429 8.95 2.29 28.83
N SER A 430 8.18 1.68 27.93
CA SER A 430 8.49 0.33 27.43
C SER A 430 9.83 0.28 26.70
N ILE A 431 10.15 1.31 25.90
CA ILE A 431 11.44 1.44 25.22
C ILE A 431 12.59 1.58 26.24
N LEU A 432 12.40 2.40 27.28
CA LEU A 432 13.45 2.68 28.27
C LEU A 432 13.67 1.55 29.29
N HIS A 433 12.63 0.79 29.64
CA HIS A 433 12.68 -0.15 30.77
C HIS A 433 12.52 -1.62 30.36
N ILE A 434 11.86 -1.91 29.24
CA ILE A 434 11.73 -3.27 28.69
C ILE A 434 12.77 -3.51 27.62
N VAL A 435 12.80 -2.67 26.58
CA VAL A 435 13.82 -2.75 25.53
C VAL A 435 15.20 -2.35 26.05
N LYS A 436 15.26 -1.36 26.95
CA LYS A 436 16.49 -0.84 27.56
C LYS A 436 17.47 -0.27 26.53
N VAL A 437 16.97 0.63 25.69
CA VAL A 437 17.82 1.41 24.79
C VAL A 437 18.77 2.32 25.57
N GLU A 438 19.91 2.63 24.94
CA GLU A 438 20.89 3.57 25.47
C GLU A 438 20.41 5.02 25.35
N LYS A 439 19.72 5.33 24.25
CA LYS A 439 19.14 6.65 23.96
C LYS A 439 17.79 6.51 23.26
N LEU A 440 16.88 7.43 23.58
CA LEU A 440 15.58 7.60 22.93
C LEU A 440 15.49 9.02 22.37
N TYR A 441 15.50 9.13 21.06
CA TYR A 441 15.40 10.39 20.33
C TYR A 441 13.94 10.67 19.94
N ILE A 442 13.48 11.87 20.26
CA ILE A 442 12.15 12.37 19.88
C ILE A 442 12.33 13.42 18.81
N HIS A 443 11.95 13.08 17.59
CA HIS A 443 12.10 13.91 16.40
C HIS A 443 10.84 14.72 16.15
N GLY A 444 10.96 16.01 15.88
CA GLY A 444 9.82 16.81 15.44
C GLY A 444 10.15 18.27 15.16
N ASP A 445 9.15 19.03 14.74
CA ASP A 445 9.24 20.47 14.44
C ASP A 445 9.04 21.35 15.69
N LYS A 446 8.41 20.82 16.74
CA LYS A 446 8.25 21.50 18.02
C LYS A 446 8.38 20.52 19.18
N VAL A 447 8.93 21.01 20.29
CA VAL A 447 9.04 20.22 21.53
C VAL A 447 7.64 19.83 22.00
N PRO A 448 7.38 18.56 22.37
CA PRO A 448 6.11 18.16 22.97
C PRO A 448 5.82 18.93 24.27
N ILE A 449 4.55 18.99 24.67
CA ILE A 449 4.13 19.74 25.87
C ILE A 449 3.35 18.87 26.87
N GLY A 450 3.21 19.38 28.10
CA GLY A 450 2.39 18.81 29.18
C GLY A 450 3.17 17.92 30.15
N ASP A 451 2.53 17.61 31.28
CA ASP A 451 3.14 16.97 32.45
C ASP A 451 3.87 15.65 32.15
N LEU A 452 3.34 14.84 31.22
CA LEU A 452 3.96 13.58 30.83
C LEU A 452 5.29 13.81 30.10
N TRP A 453 5.37 14.82 29.23
CA TRP A 453 6.62 15.22 28.59
C TRP A 453 7.62 15.76 29.61
N GLU A 454 7.18 16.64 30.50
CA GLU A 454 8.03 17.19 31.57
C GLU A 454 8.56 16.11 32.51
N LYS A 455 7.79 15.05 32.74
CA LYS A 455 8.20 13.89 33.53
C LYS A 455 9.26 13.07 32.81
N ILE A 456 8.99 12.66 31.56
CA ILE A 456 9.85 11.72 30.83
C ILE A 456 11.13 12.38 30.31
N SER A 457 11.10 13.67 29.97
CA SER A 457 12.28 14.43 29.49
C SER A 457 13.36 14.63 30.55
N LYS A 458 13.06 14.38 31.83
CA LYS A 458 14.06 14.36 32.92
C LYS A 458 14.97 13.14 32.88
N ASP A 459 14.57 12.06 32.19
CA ASP A 459 15.45 10.92 31.97
C ASP A 459 16.56 11.32 31.00
N LYS A 460 17.82 11.18 31.44
CA LYS A 460 19.01 11.57 30.66
C LYS A 460 19.17 10.79 29.35
N ARG A 461 18.41 9.69 29.17
CA ARG A 461 18.38 8.90 27.94
C ARG A 461 17.46 9.48 26.88
N VAL A 462 16.54 10.38 27.25
CA VAL A 462 15.58 11.01 26.33
C VAL A 462 16.18 12.31 25.79
N GLU A 463 16.13 12.48 24.47
CA GLU A 463 16.66 13.66 23.80
C GLU A 463 15.72 14.12 22.69
N TYR A 464 15.38 15.41 22.67
CA TYR A 464 14.59 15.99 21.59
C TYR A 464 15.49 16.46 20.45
N VAL A 465 15.13 16.13 19.22
CA VAL A 465 15.84 16.51 17.99
C VAL A 465 14.90 17.32 17.11
N PHE A 466 15.24 18.58 16.88
CA PHE A 466 14.48 19.47 16.01
C PHE A 466 14.66 19.11 14.53
N HIS A 467 13.56 19.16 13.77
CA HIS A 467 13.51 19.02 12.31
C HIS A 467 12.59 20.06 11.71
N ASP A 468 13.05 20.76 10.68
CA ASP A 468 12.17 21.57 9.84
C ASP A 468 11.27 20.67 8.99
N LEU A 469 10.00 21.05 8.84
CA LEU A 469 9.06 20.31 8.01
C LEU A 469 9.41 20.48 6.52
N PRO A 470 9.31 19.40 5.71
CA PRO A 470 9.58 19.48 4.28
C PRO A 470 8.57 20.40 3.60
N LYS A 471 9.07 21.26 2.69
CA LYS A 471 8.24 22.05 1.78
C LYS A 471 7.90 21.29 0.48
N SER A 472 8.69 20.27 0.17
CA SER A 472 8.54 19.42 -1.00
C SER A 472 9.11 18.03 -0.73
N VAL A 473 8.61 17.04 -1.47
CA VAL A 473 9.13 15.65 -1.51
C VAL A 473 9.48 15.36 -2.97
N TYR A 474 10.78 15.27 -3.28
CA TYR A 474 11.26 15.23 -4.66
C TYR A 474 10.69 16.38 -5.52
N SER A 475 9.92 16.06 -6.57
CA SER A 475 9.27 17.02 -7.45
C SER A 475 7.83 17.34 -7.04
N THR A 476 7.37 16.82 -5.90
CA THR A 476 6.02 17.04 -5.38
C THR A 476 6.04 18.16 -4.35
N GLU A 477 5.28 19.22 -4.63
CA GLU A 477 4.94 20.27 -3.67
C GLU A 477 3.47 20.10 -3.29
N ASP A 478 3.20 19.84 -2.01
CA ASP A 478 1.84 19.61 -1.50
C ASP A 478 1.74 20.03 -0.02
N ASN A 479 0.51 20.15 0.50
CA ASN A 479 0.25 20.28 1.92
C ASN A 479 0.26 18.88 2.56
N PHE A 480 1.45 18.39 2.89
CA PHE A 480 1.63 17.05 3.42
C PHE A 480 0.94 16.86 4.76
N LEU A 481 0.16 15.79 4.87
CA LEU A 481 -0.40 15.32 6.13
C LEU A 481 0.73 14.95 7.09
N PRO A 482 0.63 15.29 8.40
CA PRO A 482 1.66 14.96 9.38
C PRO A 482 2.05 13.48 9.42
N GLN A 483 1.10 12.58 9.15
CA GLN A 483 1.34 11.14 9.09
C GLN A 483 2.27 10.77 7.94
N HIS A 484 2.10 11.36 6.75
CA HIS A 484 2.99 11.10 5.63
C HIS A 484 4.35 11.78 5.79
N VAL A 485 4.41 12.96 6.43
CA VAL A 485 5.69 13.56 6.82
C VAL A 485 6.44 12.62 7.76
N SER A 486 5.74 11.97 8.71
CA SER A 486 6.33 10.95 9.58
C SER A 486 6.88 9.76 8.79
N ASP A 487 6.17 9.28 7.76
CA ASP A 487 6.68 8.21 6.88
C ASP A 487 8.02 8.56 6.23
N MET A 488 8.17 9.80 5.74
CA MET A 488 9.42 10.29 5.16
C MET A 488 10.52 10.40 6.23
N MET A 489 10.22 11.07 7.36
CA MET A 489 11.18 11.28 8.44
C MET A 489 11.70 9.97 9.00
N ARG A 490 10.84 8.97 9.16
CA ARG A 490 11.23 7.61 9.59
C ARG A 490 12.34 7.06 8.72
N VAL A 491 12.21 7.15 7.40
CA VAL A 491 13.22 6.62 6.48
C VAL A 491 14.54 7.38 6.60
N ASP A 492 14.50 8.71 6.68
CA ASP A 492 15.70 9.54 6.83
C ASP A 492 16.44 9.26 8.14
N ILE A 493 15.68 9.08 9.23
CA ILE A 493 16.20 8.68 10.54
C ILE A 493 16.88 7.32 10.44
N MET A 494 16.22 6.33 9.82
CA MET A 494 16.77 4.98 9.68
C MET A 494 18.03 4.94 8.80
N ILE A 495 18.11 5.79 7.77
CA ILE A 495 19.35 5.98 6.99
C ILE A 495 20.46 6.54 7.87
N LYS A 496 20.17 7.63 8.61
CA LYS A 496 21.17 8.40 9.34
C LYS A 496 21.68 7.70 10.59
N TYR A 497 20.79 7.09 11.35
CA TYR A 497 21.07 6.57 12.69
C TYR A 497 20.94 5.05 12.76
N GLY A 498 20.02 4.45 11.99
CA GLY A 498 19.58 3.07 12.24
C GLY A 498 18.89 2.96 13.59
N GLY A 499 18.99 1.79 14.24
CA GLY A 499 18.38 1.53 15.53
C GLY A 499 16.92 1.13 15.42
N LEU A 500 16.14 1.40 16.47
CA LEU A 500 14.73 1.11 16.57
C LEU A 500 13.92 2.37 16.22
N TYR A 501 12.98 2.28 15.30
CA TYR A 501 11.94 3.29 15.13
C TYR A 501 10.60 2.76 15.67
N VAL A 502 9.85 3.62 16.35
CA VAL A 502 8.58 3.29 17.00
C VAL A 502 7.58 4.44 16.80
N ASP A 503 6.39 4.14 16.28
CA ASP A 503 5.24 5.04 16.26
C ASP A 503 4.73 5.33 17.68
N THR A 504 3.99 6.42 17.86
CA THR A 504 3.62 6.98 19.17
C THR A 504 2.65 6.14 20.00
N ASP A 505 2.12 5.09 19.40
CA ASP A 505 1.02 4.23 19.84
C ASP A 505 1.43 2.75 19.85
N ALA A 506 2.74 2.48 19.82
CA ALA A 506 3.31 1.14 20.00
C ALA A 506 4.01 0.97 21.37
N ILE A 507 3.80 -0.21 21.97
CA ILE A 507 4.33 -0.56 23.29
C ILE A 507 5.04 -1.91 23.20
N PHE A 508 6.29 -1.96 23.68
CA PHE A 508 7.06 -3.19 23.77
C PHE A 508 6.69 -4.00 25.01
N VAL A 509 6.63 -5.32 24.84
CA VAL A 509 6.37 -6.29 25.91
C VAL A 509 7.52 -7.27 26.09
N LYS A 510 8.49 -7.26 25.16
CA LYS A 510 9.66 -8.13 25.15
C LYS A 510 10.95 -7.33 24.93
N PRO A 511 12.07 -7.67 25.59
CA PRO A 511 13.36 -7.05 25.31
C PRO A 511 13.84 -7.39 23.89
N LEU A 512 14.72 -6.54 23.34
CA LEU A 512 15.44 -6.87 22.12
C LEU A 512 16.54 -7.90 22.41
N ASP A 513 16.69 -8.87 21.52
CA ASP A 513 17.81 -9.81 21.54
C ASP A 513 18.82 -9.52 20.40
N ASP A 514 20.06 -9.99 20.57
CA ASP A 514 21.10 -9.77 19.56
C ASP A 514 20.79 -10.52 18.24
N TYR A 515 19.96 -11.57 18.31
CA TYR A 515 19.52 -12.28 17.12
C TYR A 515 18.70 -11.37 16.21
N ILE A 516 17.69 -10.66 16.72
CA ILE A 516 16.87 -9.76 15.90
C ILE A 516 17.65 -8.53 15.44
N ARG A 517 18.61 -8.06 16.26
CA ARG A 517 19.51 -6.94 15.91
C ARG A 517 20.55 -7.28 14.85
N GLY A 518 20.80 -8.56 14.57
CA GLY A 518 21.77 -8.97 13.55
C GLY A 518 21.29 -8.80 12.10
N TYR A 519 20.00 -8.57 11.88
CA TYR A 519 19.42 -8.32 10.56
C TYR A 519 19.62 -6.87 10.11
N ASP A 520 19.77 -6.66 8.80
CA ASP A 520 19.95 -5.30 8.25
C ASP A 520 18.69 -4.44 8.43
N VAL A 521 17.50 -5.04 8.23
CA VAL A 521 16.19 -4.45 8.51
C VAL A 521 15.23 -5.54 9.01
N VAL A 522 14.39 -5.19 9.98
CA VAL A 522 13.31 -6.03 10.53
C VAL A 522 11.99 -5.27 10.43
N ALA A 523 10.98 -5.92 9.88
CA ALA A 523 9.62 -5.39 9.75
C ALA A 523 8.58 -6.51 9.88
N THR A 524 7.30 -6.17 9.78
CA THR A 524 6.20 -7.16 9.71
C THR A 524 5.24 -6.80 8.57
N TYR A 525 4.43 -7.76 8.15
CA TYR A 525 3.30 -7.45 7.28
C TYR A 525 2.20 -6.70 8.04
N ASP A 526 1.42 -5.93 7.30
CA ASP A 526 0.17 -5.39 7.82
C ASP A 526 -1.00 -6.34 7.54
N TRP A 527 -1.87 -6.52 8.52
CA TRP A 527 -3.07 -7.35 8.40
C TRP A 527 -4.10 -6.74 7.44
N ALA A 528 -4.10 -5.40 7.30
CA ALA A 528 -5.05 -4.65 6.49
C ALA A 528 -4.81 -4.75 4.96
N THR A 529 -3.90 -5.63 4.51
CA THR A 529 -3.62 -5.89 3.09
C THR A 529 -4.90 -6.14 2.28
N GLY A 530 -5.88 -6.85 2.86
CA GLY A 530 -7.13 -7.19 2.19
C GLY A 530 -7.97 -5.99 1.71
N TRP A 531 -7.66 -4.78 2.18
CA TRP A 531 -8.39 -3.54 1.83
C TRP A 531 -7.83 -2.82 0.60
N VAL A 532 -6.68 -3.25 0.10
CA VAL A 532 -6.00 -2.61 -1.04
C VAL A 532 -5.70 -3.61 -2.17
N PRO A 533 -6.69 -4.37 -2.69
CA PRO A 533 -6.45 -5.22 -3.85
C PRO A 533 -5.99 -4.37 -5.06
N PRO A 534 -5.09 -4.87 -5.92
CA PRO A 534 -4.58 -6.23 -6.01
C PRO A 534 -3.22 -6.43 -5.29
N TRP A 535 -2.91 -5.63 -4.27
CA TRP A 535 -1.68 -5.83 -3.50
C TRP A 535 -1.71 -7.19 -2.80
N PRO A 536 -0.66 -8.03 -2.96
CA PRO A 536 -0.63 -9.35 -2.34
C PRO A 536 -0.30 -9.32 -0.85
N ASP A 537 0.42 -8.29 -0.39
CA ASP A 537 0.80 -7.96 0.99
C ASP A 537 1.21 -6.47 1.05
N ILE A 538 1.32 -5.92 2.26
CA ILE A 538 1.93 -4.61 2.56
C ILE A 538 2.78 -4.73 3.83
N ILE A 539 3.75 -3.83 4.05
CA ILE A 539 4.66 -3.88 5.21
C ILE A 539 4.36 -2.72 6.15
N ASN A 540 4.25 -3.00 7.45
CA ASN A 540 4.12 -1.97 8.47
C ASN A 540 5.49 -1.65 9.09
N PHE A 541 5.86 -0.36 9.06
CA PHE A 541 7.10 0.18 9.64
C PHE A 541 6.86 1.00 10.92
N GLY A 542 5.65 0.99 11.48
CA GLY A 542 5.36 1.64 12.75
C GLY A 542 6.16 1.10 13.91
N VAL A 543 6.60 -0.16 13.84
CA VAL A 543 7.72 -0.66 14.64
C VAL A 543 8.72 -1.30 13.70
N THR A 544 9.96 -0.81 13.68
CA THR A 544 11.03 -1.37 12.83
C THR A 544 12.39 -1.24 13.48
N LEU A 545 13.28 -2.16 13.15
CA LEU A 545 14.66 -2.17 13.60
C LEU A 545 15.56 -2.26 12.37
N GLY A 546 16.68 -1.54 12.35
CA GLY A 546 17.60 -1.66 11.24
C GLY A 546 18.99 -1.11 11.52
N LYS A 547 19.95 -1.54 10.72
CA LYS A 547 21.31 -1.00 10.73
C LYS A 547 21.33 0.35 10.03
N ARG A 548 22.20 1.22 10.51
CA ARG A 548 22.52 2.49 9.87
C ARG A 548 22.94 2.25 8.42
N GLY A 549 22.36 3.01 7.49
CA GLY A 549 22.72 2.93 6.07
C GLY A 549 22.40 1.59 5.39
N ALA A 550 21.54 0.75 5.97
CA ALA A 550 21.12 -0.49 5.31
C ALA A 550 20.52 -0.18 3.91
N PRO A 551 20.88 -0.94 2.85
CA PRO A 551 20.49 -0.62 1.48
C PRO A 551 18.98 -0.47 1.27
N PHE A 552 18.18 -1.20 2.03
CA PHE A 552 16.72 -1.11 1.96
C PHE A 552 16.21 0.30 2.22
N TRP A 553 16.76 1.03 3.20
CA TRP A 553 16.27 2.37 3.55
C TRP A 553 16.47 3.37 2.41
N HIS A 554 17.60 3.26 1.70
CA HIS A 554 17.87 4.09 0.53
C HIS A 554 16.93 3.77 -0.64
N LEU A 555 16.63 2.49 -0.87
CA LEU A 555 15.66 2.07 -1.88
C LEU A 555 14.24 2.51 -1.51
N PHE A 556 13.89 2.44 -0.23
CA PHE A 556 12.61 2.94 0.27
C PHE A 556 12.48 4.45 0.08
N GLN A 557 13.50 5.23 0.47
CA GLN A 557 13.55 6.68 0.23
C GLN A 557 13.44 7.00 -1.27
N HIS A 558 14.16 6.27 -2.13
CA HIS A 558 14.08 6.46 -3.58
C HIS A 558 12.68 6.18 -4.13
N SER A 559 11.99 5.19 -3.55
CA SER A 559 10.63 4.85 -3.97
C SER A 559 9.63 5.99 -3.76
N MET A 560 9.88 6.90 -2.79
CA MET A 560 9.04 8.07 -2.50
C MET A 560 9.04 9.13 -3.62
N LYS A 561 9.84 8.98 -4.68
CA LYS A 561 9.74 9.80 -5.91
C LYS A 561 8.35 9.77 -6.55
N ASP A 562 7.62 8.67 -6.37
CA ASP A 562 6.25 8.49 -6.87
C ASP A 562 5.21 8.81 -5.79
N TRP A 563 5.38 9.92 -5.07
CA TRP A 563 4.56 10.27 -3.92
C TRP A 563 3.05 10.28 -4.22
N TRP A 564 2.24 9.86 -3.25
CA TRP A 564 0.78 9.93 -3.37
C TRP A 564 0.10 10.39 -2.08
N GLU A 565 -0.17 11.69 -1.99
CA GLU A 565 -0.76 12.31 -0.79
C GLU A 565 -2.21 11.89 -0.53
N LYS A 566 -2.98 11.56 -1.57
CA LYS A 566 -4.40 11.21 -1.42
C LYS A 566 -4.65 9.81 -0.88
N ASN A 567 -3.61 8.97 -0.77
CA ASN A 567 -3.73 7.61 -0.26
C ASN A 567 -2.89 7.48 1.02
N TRP A 568 -3.60 7.28 2.13
CA TRP A 568 -3.02 7.22 3.47
C TRP A 568 -1.93 6.15 3.64
N SER A 569 -2.11 4.96 3.06
CA SER A 569 -1.19 3.83 3.26
C SER A 569 -0.12 3.71 2.18
N TYR A 570 -0.22 4.48 1.10
CA TYR A 570 0.61 4.22 -0.08
C TYR A 570 2.09 4.46 0.18
N ASN A 571 2.45 5.61 0.76
CA ASN A 571 3.84 5.98 0.96
C ASN A 571 4.49 5.15 2.07
N GLY A 572 3.79 4.93 3.19
CA GLY A 572 4.32 4.23 4.37
C GLY A 572 4.22 2.70 4.35
N LEU A 573 3.26 2.11 3.64
CA LEU A 573 2.97 0.67 3.71
C LEU A 573 3.13 -0.05 2.37
N GLN A 574 2.56 0.49 1.29
CA GLN A 574 2.55 -0.15 -0.04
C GLN A 574 3.90 -0.01 -0.76
N LYS A 575 4.47 1.20 -0.81
CA LYS A 575 5.76 1.45 -1.47
C LYS A 575 6.93 0.64 -0.90
N PRO A 576 7.12 0.50 0.42
CA PRO A 576 8.21 -0.34 0.90
C PRO A 576 7.98 -1.83 0.64
N TYR A 577 6.72 -2.29 0.59
CA TYR A 577 6.44 -3.65 0.12
C TYR A 577 6.89 -3.84 -1.33
N LYS A 578 6.68 -2.86 -2.20
CA LYS A 578 7.16 -2.91 -3.59
C LYS A 578 8.69 -3.00 -3.67
N VAL A 579 9.40 -2.31 -2.78
CA VAL A 579 10.86 -2.42 -2.65
C VAL A 579 11.26 -3.82 -2.18
N TYR A 580 10.54 -4.38 -1.20
CA TYR A 580 10.76 -5.74 -0.71
C TYR A 580 10.50 -6.81 -1.81
N GLU A 581 9.49 -6.63 -2.66
CA GLU A 581 9.27 -7.48 -3.84
C GLU A 581 10.48 -7.54 -4.77
N ARG A 582 11.21 -6.42 -4.92
CA ARG A 582 12.41 -6.34 -5.75
C ARG A 582 13.66 -6.85 -5.04
N HIS A 583 13.71 -6.72 -3.72
CA HIS A 583 14.89 -7.03 -2.92
C HIS A 583 14.55 -7.82 -1.64
N PRO A 584 14.01 -9.05 -1.77
CA PRO A 584 13.53 -9.83 -0.62
C PRO A 584 14.62 -10.27 0.36
N HIS A 585 15.90 -10.15 -0.03
CA HIS A 585 17.05 -10.47 0.82
C HIS A 585 17.45 -9.33 1.78
N LEU A 586 16.86 -8.13 1.64
CA LEU A 586 17.25 -6.96 2.45
C LEU A 586 16.44 -6.78 3.73
N VAL A 587 15.26 -7.42 3.84
CA VAL A 587 14.35 -7.24 4.97
C VAL A 587 14.00 -8.58 5.58
N LYS A 588 14.15 -8.69 6.90
CA LYS A 588 13.57 -9.77 7.69
C LYS A 588 12.12 -9.42 8.01
N ILE A 589 11.17 -10.07 7.33
CA ILE A 589 9.79 -10.10 7.81
C ILE A 589 9.71 -11.05 9.00
N ASN A 590 9.33 -10.51 10.15
CA ASN A 590 9.10 -11.26 11.37
C ASN A 590 7.64 -11.02 11.83
N PRO A 591 6.72 -11.98 11.64
CA PRO A 591 5.32 -11.86 12.04
C PRO A 591 5.11 -11.49 13.51
N HIS A 592 6.02 -11.91 14.39
CA HIS A 592 5.95 -11.67 15.84
C HIS A 592 6.54 -10.31 16.26
N TRP A 593 7.01 -9.50 15.31
CA TRP A 593 7.70 -8.24 15.60
C TRP A 593 6.77 -7.15 16.13
N GLN A 594 5.60 -7.00 15.53
CA GLN A 594 4.54 -6.16 16.07
C GLN A 594 3.19 -6.75 15.72
N VAL A 595 2.22 -6.57 16.62
CA VAL A 595 0.81 -6.91 16.39
C VAL A 595 0.02 -5.62 16.33
N ILE A 596 -0.66 -5.39 15.21
CA ILE A 596 -1.47 -4.19 15.01
C ILE A 596 -2.83 -4.42 15.64
N CYS A 597 -3.26 -3.49 16.47
CA CYS A 597 -4.58 -3.45 17.09
C CYS A 597 -5.36 -2.28 16.48
N PHE A 598 -6.52 -2.56 15.90
CA PHE A 598 -7.31 -1.58 15.17
C PHE A 598 -8.82 -1.84 15.29
N GLY A 599 -9.60 -0.75 15.28
CA GLY A 599 -11.05 -0.76 15.23
C GLY A 599 -11.74 -0.68 16.60
N TYR A 600 -13.05 -0.40 16.56
CA TYR A 600 -13.89 -0.14 17.74
C TYR A 600 -13.93 -1.27 18.78
N GLU A 601 -13.60 -2.50 18.38
CA GLU A 601 -13.55 -3.65 19.27
C GLU A 601 -12.15 -3.89 19.85
N HIS A 602 -11.15 -3.05 19.53
CA HIS A 602 -9.75 -3.18 19.94
C HIS A 602 -9.13 -4.55 19.60
N GLY A 603 -9.52 -5.10 18.45
CA GLY A 603 -8.97 -6.36 17.95
C GLY A 603 -7.49 -6.21 17.56
N CYS A 604 -6.61 -6.95 18.22
CA CYS A 604 -5.23 -7.16 17.78
C CYS A 604 -5.15 -8.29 16.75
N HIS A 605 -4.45 -8.06 15.63
CA HIS A 605 -4.43 -8.94 14.45
C HIS A 605 -3.04 -9.57 14.25
N PRO A 606 -2.81 -10.81 14.73
CA PRO A 606 -1.55 -11.51 14.53
C PRO A 606 -1.37 -11.95 13.07
N THR A 607 -0.22 -11.63 12.47
CA THR A 607 0.10 -11.98 11.09
C THR A 607 0.75 -13.36 10.93
N TRP A 608 0.95 -14.10 12.02
CA TRP A 608 1.42 -15.49 12.00
C TRP A 608 0.28 -16.51 11.96
N THR A 609 -0.97 -16.06 11.80
CA THR A 609 -2.08 -16.97 11.49
C THR A 609 -2.00 -17.37 10.01
N ASP A 610 -2.50 -18.57 9.67
CA ASP A 610 -2.36 -19.11 8.32
C ASP A 610 -2.95 -18.15 7.27
N TRP A 611 -2.28 -17.96 6.14
CA TRP A 611 -2.88 -17.21 5.04
C TRP A 611 -4.11 -17.96 4.49
N PRO A 612 -5.21 -17.29 4.08
CA PRO A 612 -5.49 -15.85 4.10
C PRO A 612 -6.10 -15.35 5.43
N THR A 613 -6.13 -16.18 6.47
CA THR A 613 -6.87 -15.89 7.70
C THR A 613 -6.34 -14.66 8.42
N TYR A 614 -5.04 -14.34 8.34
CA TYR A 614 -4.51 -13.12 8.95
C TYR A 614 -4.98 -11.82 8.27
N PHE A 615 -5.58 -11.88 7.08
CA PHE A 615 -6.25 -10.75 6.46
C PHE A 615 -7.71 -10.60 6.89
N ASN A 616 -8.26 -11.60 7.57
CA ASN A 616 -9.62 -11.54 8.04
C ASN A 616 -9.69 -10.59 9.24
N ARG A 617 -10.40 -9.47 9.06
CA ARG A 617 -10.66 -8.50 10.13
C ARG A 617 -11.32 -9.13 11.35
N ASN A 618 -12.08 -10.21 11.18
CA ASN A 618 -12.74 -10.87 12.30
C ASN A 618 -11.82 -11.85 13.04
N THR A 619 -10.63 -12.16 12.50
CA THR A 619 -9.65 -12.99 13.18
C THR A 619 -8.78 -12.08 14.04
N THR A 620 -8.98 -12.16 15.35
CA THR A 620 -8.28 -11.34 16.34
C THR A 620 -7.58 -12.22 17.37
N HIS A 621 -6.80 -11.59 18.25
CA HIS A 621 -6.22 -12.23 19.44
C HIS A 621 -7.22 -13.03 20.27
N ARG A 622 -8.53 -12.69 20.22
CA ARG A 622 -9.61 -13.39 20.93
C ARG A 622 -9.84 -14.80 20.40
N ASP A 623 -9.53 -15.04 19.12
CA ASP A 623 -9.79 -16.30 18.42
C ASP A 623 -8.51 -17.15 18.28
N THR A 624 -7.35 -16.55 18.47
CA THR A 624 -6.06 -17.18 18.16
C THR A 624 -5.29 -17.63 19.41
N GLY A 625 -5.74 -17.22 20.62
CA GLY A 625 -5.13 -17.65 21.88
C GLY A 625 -3.72 -17.08 22.12
N ILE A 626 -3.45 -15.86 21.65
CA ILE A 626 -2.14 -15.20 21.81
C ILE A 626 -1.78 -15.08 23.29
N ASP A 627 -0.58 -15.51 23.66
CA ASP A 627 0.08 -15.13 24.91
C ASP A 627 0.87 -13.84 24.66
N TRP A 628 0.27 -12.70 25.01
CA TRP A 628 0.86 -11.38 24.75
C TRP A 628 2.25 -11.20 25.39
N ARG A 629 2.60 -11.99 26.41
CA ARG A 629 3.91 -11.91 27.07
C ARG A 629 5.02 -12.63 26.31
N LYS A 630 4.68 -13.56 25.41
CA LYS A 630 5.65 -14.45 24.76
C LYS A 630 5.66 -14.32 23.24
N ASP A 631 4.48 -14.08 22.66
CA ASP A 631 4.27 -14.25 21.23
C ASP A 631 4.61 -13.01 20.41
N ALA A 632 4.75 -11.83 21.02
CA ALA A 632 5.03 -10.59 20.30
C ALA A 632 6.14 -9.78 20.96
N TYR A 633 6.85 -8.99 20.16
CA TYR A 633 7.77 -7.97 20.69
C TYR A 633 7.04 -6.71 21.13
N ALA A 634 6.09 -6.27 20.32
CA ALA A 634 5.31 -5.06 20.55
C ALA A 634 3.86 -5.20 20.09
N PHE A 635 2.99 -4.38 20.68
CA PHE A 635 1.61 -4.17 20.27
C PHE A 635 1.43 -2.71 19.84
N HIS A 636 0.74 -2.49 18.73
CA HIS A 636 0.60 -1.19 18.07
C HIS A 636 -0.88 -0.83 17.97
N TRP A 637 -1.37 0.05 18.86
CA TRP A 637 -2.79 0.44 18.96
C TRP A 637 -3.09 1.70 18.14
N THR A 638 -3.26 1.48 16.85
CA THR A 638 -3.44 2.53 15.82
C THR A 638 -4.67 3.42 16.00
N ASP A 639 -5.88 2.86 16.01
CA ASP A 639 -7.11 3.64 16.22
C ASP A 639 -8.31 2.74 16.61
N PRO A 640 -9.06 3.04 17.68
CA PRO A 640 -8.81 4.07 18.68
C PRO A 640 -7.86 3.62 19.78
N THR A 641 -7.20 4.59 20.43
CA THR A 641 -6.46 4.38 21.68
C THR A 641 -7.39 3.74 22.72
N PRO A 642 -7.05 2.54 23.25
CA PRO A 642 -7.92 1.84 24.17
C PRO A 642 -8.06 2.59 25.49
N PRO A 643 -9.22 2.50 26.18
CA PRO A 643 -9.50 3.28 27.38
C PRO A 643 -8.41 3.22 28.47
N PRO A 644 -7.74 2.08 28.74
CA PRO A 644 -6.65 2.04 29.71
C PRO A 644 -5.51 3.01 29.42
N PHE A 645 -5.32 3.42 28.16
CA PHE A 645 -4.27 4.37 27.78
C PHE A 645 -4.74 5.82 27.69
N TRP A 646 -5.93 6.17 28.21
CA TRP A 646 -6.36 7.58 28.33
C TRP A 646 -5.73 8.32 29.52
N GLY A 647 -5.19 7.60 30.51
CA GLY A 647 -4.49 8.18 31.66
C GLY A 647 -4.28 7.20 32.80
N GLU A 648 -3.53 7.62 33.83
CA GLU A 648 -3.21 6.80 35.02
C GLU A 648 -4.48 6.23 35.69
N ASN A 649 -5.49 7.07 35.94
CA ASN A 649 -6.76 6.63 36.56
C ASN A 649 -7.46 5.55 35.73
N HIS A 650 -7.47 5.69 34.40
CA HIS A 650 -8.08 4.69 33.52
C HIS A 650 -7.29 3.39 33.59
N LEU A 651 -5.96 3.44 33.50
CA LEU A 651 -5.12 2.24 33.52
C LEU A 651 -5.25 1.44 34.82
N ILE A 652 -5.19 2.11 35.97
CA ILE A 652 -5.20 1.46 37.28
C ILE A 652 -6.58 0.88 37.60
N ASN A 653 -7.64 1.64 37.36
CA ASN A 653 -9.00 1.24 37.73
C ASN A 653 -9.69 0.37 36.67
N HIS A 654 -9.07 0.16 35.50
CA HIS A 654 -9.62 -0.73 34.49
C HIS A 654 -9.62 -2.18 34.99
N LYS A 655 -10.82 -2.68 35.28
CA LYS A 655 -11.07 -4.09 35.53
C LYS A 655 -11.10 -4.80 34.18
N MET A 656 -10.52 -6.00 34.12
CA MET A 656 -10.83 -6.90 33.02
C MET A 656 -12.32 -7.18 33.07
N ASP A 657 -13.04 -6.83 32.01
CA ASP A 657 -14.36 -7.39 31.76
C ASP A 657 -14.26 -8.50 30.69
N ASP A 658 -15.17 -9.45 30.79
CA ASP A 658 -15.25 -10.57 29.84
C ASP A 658 -15.61 -10.12 28.42
N PHE A 659 -16.12 -8.88 28.27
CA PHE A 659 -16.60 -8.35 27.00
C PHE A 659 -15.46 -7.90 26.09
N TYR A 660 -14.42 -7.28 26.65
CA TYR A 660 -13.30 -6.79 25.84
C TYR A 660 -12.15 -7.80 25.73
N LYS A 661 -11.95 -8.71 26.72
CA LYS A 661 -10.71 -9.52 26.86
C LYS A 661 -9.44 -8.68 26.58
N ASP A 662 -9.51 -7.38 26.86
CA ASP A 662 -8.50 -6.43 26.42
C ASP A 662 -7.36 -6.45 27.43
N PHE A 663 -6.25 -7.05 27.00
CA PHE A 663 -5.04 -7.15 27.78
C PHE A 663 -4.24 -5.83 27.79
N SER A 664 -4.72 -4.75 27.15
CA SER A 664 -4.07 -3.44 27.13
C SER A 664 -3.80 -2.89 28.54
N ALA A 665 -4.75 -3.07 29.47
CA ALA A 665 -4.56 -2.67 30.87
C ALA A 665 -3.45 -3.48 31.56
N GLU A 666 -3.34 -4.77 31.27
CA GLU A 666 -2.26 -5.61 31.79
C GLU A 666 -0.91 -5.21 31.21
N VAL A 667 -0.86 -4.91 29.91
CA VAL A 667 0.35 -4.41 29.24
C VAL A 667 0.80 -3.11 29.86
N GLY A 668 -0.10 -2.13 30.03
CA GLY A 668 0.25 -0.86 30.66
C GLY A 668 0.75 -1.04 32.10
N ARG A 669 0.07 -1.86 32.91
CA ARG A 669 0.51 -2.17 34.30
C ARG A 669 1.87 -2.88 34.31
N PHE A 670 2.10 -3.80 33.39
CA PHE A 670 3.40 -4.47 33.24
C PHE A 670 4.51 -3.49 32.87
N VAL A 671 4.26 -2.52 32.00
CA VAL A 671 5.24 -1.47 31.69
C VAL A 671 5.53 -0.60 32.92
N LEU A 672 4.50 -0.20 33.67
CA LEU A 672 4.68 0.56 34.92
C LEU A 672 5.45 -0.23 35.98
N GLU A 673 5.21 -1.54 36.09
CA GLU A 673 5.95 -2.45 36.95
C GLU A 673 7.44 -2.49 36.56
N LYS A 674 7.73 -2.65 35.26
CA LYS A 674 9.11 -2.64 34.75
C LYS A 674 9.81 -1.29 34.92
N ALA A 675 9.06 -0.20 34.93
CA ALA A 675 9.56 1.14 35.23
C ALA A 675 9.70 1.42 36.74
N GLY A 676 9.21 0.54 37.62
CA GLY A 676 9.20 0.78 39.07
C GLY A 676 8.22 1.89 39.50
N LEU A 677 7.19 2.16 38.69
CA LEU A 677 6.22 3.25 38.90
C LEU A 677 4.83 2.77 39.33
N LEU A 678 4.57 1.46 39.26
CA LEU A 678 3.22 0.92 39.49
C LEU A 678 2.69 1.25 40.89
N ASP A 679 3.45 0.96 41.95
CA ASP A 679 3.00 1.17 43.33
C ASP A 679 2.77 2.65 43.65
N GLU A 680 3.66 3.54 43.18
CA GLU A 680 3.54 4.99 43.35
C GLU A 680 2.27 5.53 42.66
N ILE A 681 1.97 5.05 41.46
CA ILE A 681 0.78 5.46 40.71
C ILE A 681 -0.48 4.87 41.37
N VAL A 682 -0.47 3.59 41.76
CA VAL A 682 -1.60 2.97 42.47
C VAL A 682 -1.94 3.74 43.73
N LYS A 683 -0.95 4.11 44.54
CA LYS A 683 -1.16 4.94 45.74
C LYS A 683 -1.78 6.30 45.39
N ARG A 684 -1.21 7.00 44.40
CA ARG A 684 -1.69 8.32 43.95
C ARG A 684 -3.12 8.29 43.40
N VAL A 685 -3.50 7.21 42.72
CA VAL A 685 -4.85 7.02 42.18
C VAL A 685 -5.81 6.63 43.30
N GLY A 686 -5.40 5.75 44.21
CA GLY A 686 -6.18 5.33 45.38
C GLY A 686 -6.50 6.50 46.33
N ASP A 687 -5.54 7.40 46.55
CA ASP A 687 -5.71 8.61 47.37
C ASP A 687 -6.65 9.66 46.72
N LYS A 688 -7.06 9.46 45.45
CA LYS A 688 -7.93 10.36 44.68
C LYS A 688 -9.34 9.82 44.45
N VAL A 689 -9.70 8.66 45.02
CA VAL A 689 -11.08 8.17 45.03
C VAL A 689 -11.78 8.79 46.24
N PRO A 690 -12.84 9.60 46.06
CA PRO A 690 -13.62 10.18 47.16
C PRO A 690 -14.28 9.13 48.05
#